data_AF-A0A0G4HB33-F1
#
_entry.id   AF-A0A0G4HB33-F1
#
_cell.length_a   1.000
_cell.length_b   1.000
_cell.length_c   1.000
_cell.angle_alpha   90.00
_cell.angle_beta   90.00
_cell.angle_gamma   90.00
#
_symmetry.space_group_name_H-M   'P 1'
#
loop_
_entity.id
_entity.type
_entity.pdbx_description
1 polymer ?
#
loop_
_entity_poly.entity_id
_entity_poly.type
_entity_poly.pdbx_seq_one_letter_code
_entity_poly.pdbx_strand_id
1 'polypeptide(L)'
;MMTSGAYQQRISGVILQKDLHGKALPGEGVIKLGDLTASERKLSVGRGKEVPSMINLPGKPVKPSKQHELPVRVSGAGVPVKTRLSPQECLEVERTAIALIRRAIRPNGNFHGLEEPGMPLPHFARADLAVRPIGCSEDLWLPVQVKSTRQAFNTGGKLQERPPFWTFQGVRGYEKTPVVCVSLETATQRPPRVWVFSGDIFEGFKAPGKLTITQGGKHDTANNRCSFDQSCSRETHLGETLLSMWQTARRGESSYQLHSLRVVQTQLNSRHLAEWVMLQKTLDLFKTVPGGIEVRNAPSPFLPWDIEIHLSGSPKTKWQKVQLKSASWKRGRRLGFVETNKRVGKQKVPYQEGDFDFLLVSPPQNDAAFCGVHSRQRPTGIILKERWRYFHLIPMKELVRDGVVSSLKGEIRGVKTINLDCSSDESVDHQTNIRSSRLRKWRIDTLRPAVECGHLVKAILSRKSAGSVGIEEPIHSLTVNHSRGVHSVAAEAKQTPKQISSKVPLEANPLTTPELPRFAHFPSSEASLPTGRLPLFMSQFSSPSSDCKVTQHRKTSKQMPLNKRYETERTAIALLRKSFLPSEAFTGLEEPLAELPPYARADLAVRPIGYHGDHWLPVQVKSATRQVPMKGVRRSPTCNFGSVRGYDGMSVVCIALQKNLNQQPKVWLFPGEYFKSLGGKRGDVRITEGGKYDQPDTQGSFLLDGTNGRHVGTMLFSIWQSALTGQGSHRLQSLSSLQTQLSPAHLIEWRMQQKCRELLESVPGGVDVRRAPCAALPHDIEIRLSTDPHMEWQRVQLKSSHWNAGRRLADVPSHKTVNRQVRAYEDGDFDFLLVTSPQNDVVKGAPESLPFSQQRSQSESASDGCNTDRWRHFYFIPKKVLVDEGVLASAQNDPKGRLTLSLDFSPLPYTGRQGARASRLLKWRLDVGCDPRARERLVKILYKGARCTQDSDLRVNLYISLLS
;
A
#
# COMPACT_ATOMS: atom_id res chain seq x y z
N MET A 1 -58.04 12.67 14.19
CA MET A 1 -58.47 11.25 14.21
C MET A 1 -57.32 10.41 14.71
N MET A 2 -57.48 9.83 15.90
CA MET A 2 -56.48 8.96 16.54
C MET A 2 -56.58 7.53 15.98
N THR A 3 -55.45 6.91 15.65
CA THR A 3 -55.34 5.45 15.55
C THR A 3 -54.13 4.99 16.36
N SER A 4 -54.43 4.28 17.45
CA SER A 4 -53.51 3.76 18.45
C SER A 4 -52.88 2.44 18.03
N GLY A 5 -51.58 2.27 18.31
CA GLY A 5 -50.85 1.01 18.19
C GLY A 5 -50.95 0.13 19.43
N ALA A 6 -50.84 -1.18 19.24
CA ALA A 6 -50.56 -2.17 20.28
C ALA A 6 -49.13 -2.71 20.08
N TYR A 7 -48.36 -2.87 21.17
CA TYR A 7 -46.99 -3.39 21.14
C TYR A 7 -46.90 -4.72 21.91
N GLN A 8 -46.32 -5.75 21.29
CA GLN A 8 -46.06 -7.04 21.91
C GLN A 8 -44.67 -7.03 22.58
N GLN A 9 -44.61 -7.35 23.87
CA GLN A 9 -43.36 -7.58 24.60
C GLN A 9 -43.23 -9.08 24.92
N ARG A 10 -42.19 -9.74 24.38
CA ARG A 10 -41.84 -11.14 24.69
C ARG A 10 -40.86 -11.17 25.86
N ILE A 11 -41.24 -11.80 26.96
CA ILE A 11 -40.31 -12.22 28.02
C ILE A 11 -40.56 -13.71 28.28
N SER A 12 -39.52 -14.52 28.11
CA SER A 12 -39.40 -15.93 28.56
C SER A 12 -40.66 -16.80 28.49
N GLY A 13 -41.14 -17.09 27.27
CA GLY A 13 -41.95 -18.29 27.02
C GLY A 13 -43.45 -18.24 27.36
N VAL A 14 -43.99 -17.11 27.82
CA VAL A 14 -45.44 -16.94 28.04
C VAL A 14 -45.93 -15.67 27.32
N ILE A 15 -47.02 -15.78 26.55
CA ILE A 15 -47.71 -14.64 25.93
C ILE A 15 -48.77 -14.15 26.93
N LEU A 16 -48.59 -12.95 27.48
CA LEU A 16 -49.63 -12.25 28.23
C LEU A 16 -50.08 -11.04 27.42
N GLN A 17 -51.34 -11.03 26.99
CA GLN A 17 -51.98 -9.82 26.48
C GLN A 17 -52.37 -8.93 27.66
N LYS A 18 -51.95 -7.67 27.60
CA LYS A 18 -52.39 -6.59 28.48
C LYS A 18 -53.04 -5.51 27.63
N ASP A 19 -54.01 -4.80 28.19
CA ASP A 19 -54.57 -3.60 27.57
C ASP A 19 -53.59 -2.40 27.66
N LEU A 20 -53.97 -1.26 27.08
CA LEU A 20 -53.20 0.00 27.10
C LEU A 20 -52.99 0.57 28.51
N HIS A 21 -53.59 -0.02 29.55
CA HIS A 21 -53.46 0.39 30.96
C HIS A 21 -52.77 -0.67 31.84
N GLY A 22 -52.26 -1.76 31.25
CA GLY A 22 -51.44 -2.74 31.95
C GLY A 22 -52.21 -3.73 32.84
N LYS A 23 -53.53 -3.85 32.71
CA LYS A 23 -54.34 -4.82 33.46
C LYS A 23 -54.45 -6.15 32.71
N ALA A 24 -54.46 -7.26 33.46
CA ALA A 24 -54.66 -8.61 32.92
C ALA A 24 -56.16 -8.92 32.84
N LEU A 25 -56.62 -9.45 31.70
CA LEU A 25 -58.00 -9.85 31.48
C LEU A 25 -58.31 -11.16 32.24
N PRO A 26 -59.47 -11.29 32.92
CA PRO A 26 -59.86 -12.53 33.59
C PRO A 26 -60.68 -13.43 32.65
N GLY A 27 -60.41 -14.74 32.68
CA GLY A 27 -61.31 -15.77 32.14
C GLY A 27 -60.63 -16.87 31.33
N GLU A 28 -60.56 -18.06 31.93
CA GLU A 28 -60.56 -19.41 31.31
C GLU A 28 -59.39 -19.78 30.36
N GLY A 29 -58.71 -20.93 30.44
CA GLY A 29 -58.78 -22.13 31.26
C GLY A 29 -57.55 -22.97 30.91
N VAL A 30 -57.04 -23.73 31.88
CA VAL A 30 -55.85 -24.59 31.75
C VAL A 30 -56.18 -25.81 30.88
N ILE A 31 -55.45 -26.03 29.79
CA ILE A 31 -55.43 -27.31 29.08
C ILE A 31 -53.99 -27.84 29.03
N LYS A 32 -53.77 -28.96 29.71
CA LYS A 32 -52.60 -29.83 29.58
C LYS A 32 -52.69 -30.59 28.25
N LEU A 33 -51.56 -30.80 27.58
CA LEU A 33 -51.42 -31.90 26.63
C LEU A 33 -50.16 -32.71 26.95
N GLY A 34 -50.39 -33.93 27.44
CA GLY A 34 -49.47 -35.06 27.29
C GLY A 34 -49.86 -35.88 26.05
N ASP A 35 -48.89 -36.67 25.59
CA ASP A 35 -48.94 -37.77 24.63
C ASP A 35 -49.37 -37.49 23.18
N LEU A 36 -48.41 -37.62 22.26
CA LEU A 36 -48.55 -38.41 21.04
C LEU A 36 -47.15 -38.74 20.44
N THR A 37 -46.79 -40.00 20.66
CA THR A 37 -45.99 -40.97 19.90
C THR A 37 -44.96 -40.57 18.83
N ALA A 38 -43.89 -41.36 18.88
CA ALA A 38 -42.75 -41.42 17.99
C ALA A 38 -43.07 -41.88 16.56
N SER A 39 -42.52 -41.17 15.59
CA SER A 39 -41.97 -41.75 14.37
C SER A 39 -41.06 -40.71 13.69
N GLU A 40 -39.91 -41.19 13.21
CA GLU A 40 -39.00 -40.51 12.26
C GLU A 40 -37.99 -39.48 12.81
N ARG A 41 -37.04 -39.98 13.61
CA ARG A 41 -35.67 -39.45 13.62
C ARG A 41 -34.71 -40.50 13.06
N LYS A 42 -34.36 -40.40 11.78
CA LYS A 42 -33.12 -40.98 11.23
C LYS A 42 -32.11 -39.86 10.98
N LEU A 43 -31.13 -39.80 11.86
CA LEU A 43 -29.82 -39.20 11.63
C LEU A 43 -29.01 -40.14 10.72
N SER A 44 -28.48 -39.65 9.62
CA SER A 44 -27.41 -40.32 8.86
C SER A 44 -26.10 -39.55 9.06
N VAL A 45 -25.17 -40.19 9.77
CA VAL A 45 -23.76 -39.81 9.89
C VAL A 45 -23.01 -40.48 8.73
N GLY A 46 -22.17 -39.70 8.05
CA GLY A 46 -21.44 -40.11 6.86
C GLY A 46 -20.26 -41.06 7.12
N ARG A 47 -20.21 -42.08 6.25
CA ARG A 47 -19.12 -42.96 5.81
C ARG A 47 -17.69 -42.66 6.32
N GLY A 48 -17.14 -43.61 7.08
CA GLY A 48 -15.71 -43.84 7.26
C GLY A 48 -15.29 -45.13 6.53
N LYS A 49 -14.11 -45.10 5.91
CA LYS A 49 -13.53 -46.12 5.02
C LYS A 49 -13.18 -47.42 5.75
N GLU A 50 -13.44 -48.54 5.06
CA GLU A 50 -12.94 -49.88 5.38
C GLU A 50 -11.44 -50.02 5.10
N VAL A 51 -10.72 -50.66 6.02
CA VAL A 51 -9.46 -51.40 5.80
C VAL A 51 -9.52 -52.65 6.70
N PRO A 52 -9.05 -53.83 6.27
CA PRO A 52 -9.37 -55.11 6.90
C PRO A 52 -8.59 -55.37 8.19
N SER A 53 -9.25 -56.06 9.10
CA SER A 53 -8.76 -56.61 10.36
C SER A 53 -7.67 -57.67 10.17
N MET A 54 -6.62 -57.59 10.99
CA MET A 54 -5.81 -58.74 11.39
C MET A 54 -5.67 -58.80 12.91
N ILE A 55 -6.00 -59.98 13.44
CA ILE A 55 -5.40 -60.68 14.59
C ILE A 55 -5.71 -60.14 15.99
N ASN A 56 -6.43 -60.99 16.74
CA ASN A 56 -6.70 -60.97 18.17
C ASN A 56 -5.44 -61.13 19.02
N LEU A 57 -5.30 -60.36 20.10
CA LEU A 57 -4.64 -60.76 21.35
C LEU A 57 -5.33 -60.11 22.57
N PRO A 58 -5.51 -60.82 23.71
CA PRO A 58 -6.25 -60.33 24.86
C PRO A 58 -5.37 -59.75 25.97
N GLY A 59 -5.96 -58.88 26.79
CA GLY A 59 -5.53 -58.69 28.19
C GLY A 59 -5.13 -57.26 28.58
N LYS A 60 -6.02 -56.57 29.30
CA LYS A 60 -5.71 -55.78 30.52
C LYS A 60 -6.99 -55.23 31.18
N PRO A 61 -7.06 -55.20 32.53
CA PRO A 61 -8.27 -54.87 33.27
C PRO A 61 -8.51 -53.35 33.35
N VAL A 62 -9.77 -52.94 33.19
CA VAL A 62 -10.26 -51.56 33.31
C VAL A 62 -10.57 -51.26 34.78
N LYS A 63 -10.02 -50.17 35.32
CA LYS A 63 -10.39 -49.61 36.64
C LYS A 63 -11.68 -48.78 36.52
N PRO A 64 -12.57 -48.78 37.55
CA PRO A 64 -13.85 -48.10 37.48
C PRO A 64 -13.71 -46.57 37.57
N SER A 65 -14.47 -45.87 36.72
CA SER A 65 -14.60 -44.42 36.65
C SER A 65 -15.46 -43.86 37.78
N LYS A 66 -14.92 -42.88 38.53
CA LYS A 66 -15.68 -42.06 39.48
C LYS A 66 -16.70 -41.20 38.75
N GLN A 67 -17.97 -41.31 39.14
CA GLN A 67 -19.02 -40.36 38.80
C GLN A 67 -18.74 -39.03 39.52
N HIS A 68 -18.73 -37.92 38.78
CA HIS A 68 -18.82 -36.57 39.32
C HIS A 68 -20.21 -36.03 39.01
N GLU A 69 -21.00 -35.82 40.05
CA GLU A 69 -22.25 -35.06 40.00
C GLU A 69 -21.95 -33.60 39.62
N LEU A 70 -22.71 -33.06 38.66
CA LEU A 70 -22.68 -31.65 38.28
C LEU A 70 -23.81 -30.91 39.02
N PRO A 71 -23.54 -29.77 39.69
CA PRO A 71 -24.59 -28.98 40.30
C PRO A 71 -25.35 -28.16 39.23
N VAL A 72 -26.69 -28.24 39.30
CA VAL A 72 -27.63 -27.44 38.53
C VAL A 72 -27.54 -25.97 38.97
N ARG A 73 -27.12 -25.09 38.06
CA ARG A 73 -27.02 -23.65 38.29
C ARG A 73 -28.30 -22.96 37.81
N VAL A 74 -29.05 -22.39 38.75
CA VAL A 74 -30.23 -21.55 38.49
C VAL A 74 -29.78 -20.24 37.83
N SER A 75 -30.41 -19.91 36.69
CA SER A 75 -30.09 -18.75 35.85
C SER A 75 -30.57 -17.44 36.47
N GLY A 76 -29.64 -16.67 37.04
CA GLY A 76 -29.86 -15.30 37.50
C GLY A 76 -30.00 -14.28 36.36
N ALA A 77 -30.62 -13.15 36.68
CA ALA A 77 -31.01 -12.03 35.80
C ALA A 77 -30.02 -11.73 34.65
N GLY A 78 -30.56 -11.76 33.42
CA GLY A 78 -29.81 -11.64 32.18
C GLY A 78 -29.02 -10.33 32.11
N VAL A 79 -27.69 -10.46 32.03
CA VAL A 79 -26.82 -9.37 31.58
C VAL A 79 -27.31 -8.90 30.21
N PRO A 80 -27.53 -7.59 29.97
CA PRO A 80 -27.98 -7.09 28.68
C PRO A 80 -27.03 -7.58 27.60
N VAL A 81 -27.55 -8.42 26.70
CA VAL A 81 -26.80 -8.97 25.57
C VAL A 81 -26.37 -7.79 24.71
N LYS A 82 -25.05 -7.65 24.49
CA LYS A 82 -24.51 -6.63 23.57
C LYS A 82 -25.11 -6.83 22.18
N THR A 83 -26.16 -6.07 21.86
CA THR A 83 -26.71 -5.97 20.51
C THR A 83 -25.65 -5.32 19.63
N ARG A 84 -25.12 -6.11 18.70
CA ARG A 84 -24.26 -5.59 17.64
C ARG A 84 -25.12 -4.75 16.71
N LEU A 85 -24.67 -3.54 16.42
CA LEU A 85 -25.28 -2.73 15.37
C LEU A 85 -25.28 -3.51 14.06
N SER A 86 -26.40 -3.45 13.36
CA SER A 86 -26.50 -3.91 11.98
C SER A 86 -25.61 -3.04 11.08
N PRO A 87 -25.18 -3.54 9.90
CA PRO A 87 -24.39 -2.75 8.97
C PRO A 87 -25.07 -1.44 8.54
N GLN A 88 -26.41 -1.44 8.44
CA GLN A 88 -27.18 -0.24 8.10
C GLN A 88 -27.11 0.80 9.23
N GLU A 89 -27.25 0.39 10.49
CA GLU A 89 -27.10 1.30 11.63
C GLU A 89 -25.67 1.85 11.72
N CYS A 90 -24.64 1.03 11.42
CA CYS A 90 -23.26 1.51 11.35
C CYS A 90 -23.10 2.60 10.28
N LEU A 91 -23.71 2.42 9.09
CA LEU A 91 -23.66 3.43 8.03
C LEU A 91 -24.40 4.70 8.41
N GLU A 92 -25.59 4.58 9.01
CA GLU A 92 -26.35 5.74 9.47
C GLU A 92 -25.54 6.54 10.49
N VAL A 93 -24.87 5.85 11.42
CA VAL A 93 -23.97 6.47 12.42
C VAL A 93 -22.78 7.18 11.74
N GLU A 94 -22.18 6.57 10.73
CA GLU A 94 -21.11 7.19 9.92
C GLU A 94 -21.61 8.42 9.14
N ARG A 95 -22.76 8.33 8.48
CA ARG A 95 -23.38 9.44 7.74
C ARG A 95 -23.74 10.60 8.63
N THR A 96 -24.35 10.33 9.78
CA THR A 96 -24.68 11.38 10.75
C THR A 96 -23.41 12.02 11.31
N ALA A 97 -22.36 11.25 11.59
CA ALA A 97 -21.08 11.79 12.02
C ALA A 97 -20.47 12.72 10.95
N ILE A 98 -20.44 12.27 9.68
CA ILE A 98 -19.96 13.09 8.56
C ILE A 98 -20.83 14.35 8.40
N ALA A 99 -22.15 14.25 8.50
CA ALA A 99 -23.05 15.40 8.41
C ALA A 99 -22.80 16.44 9.52
N LEU A 100 -22.50 15.99 10.75
CA LEU A 100 -22.11 16.88 11.84
C LEU A 100 -20.78 17.58 11.57
N ILE A 101 -19.79 16.85 11.05
CA ILE A 101 -18.50 17.43 10.64
C ILE A 101 -18.73 18.48 9.54
N ARG A 102 -19.50 18.14 8.51
CA ARG A 102 -19.87 19.06 7.42
C ARG A 102 -20.54 20.34 7.91
N ARG A 103 -21.40 20.23 8.92
CA ARG A 103 -22.04 21.39 9.54
C ARG A 103 -21.01 22.25 10.29
N ALA A 104 -20.11 21.63 11.05
CA ALA A 104 -19.09 22.34 11.83
C ALA A 104 -18.01 22.99 10.95
N ILE A 105 -17.70 22.44 9.78
CA ILE A 105 -16.68 23.05 8.90
C ILE A 105 -17.21 24.19 8.02
N ARG A 106 -18.53 24.44 7.99
CA ARG A 106 -19.10 25.55 7.19
C ARG A 106 -18.73 26.92 7.78
N PRO A 107 -18.71 27.98 6.97
CA PRO A 107 -18.62 29.34 7.47
C PRO A 107 -19.71 29.62 8.49
N ASN A 108 -19.33 30.31 9.56
CA ASN A 108 -20.26 30.89 10.53
C ASN A 108 -19.66 32.22 11.01
N GLY A 109 -20.34 32.92 11.93
CA GLY A 109 -19.97 34.29 12.33
C GLY A 109 -18.50 34.49 12.74
N ASN A 110 -17.86 33.48 13.34
CA ASN A 110 -16.48 33.59 13.83
C ASN A 110 -15.52 32.58 13.20
N PHE A 111 -15.96 31.78 12.22
CA PHE A 111 -15.13 30.81 11.51
C PHE A 111 -15.30 30.97 10.00
N HIS A 112 -14.20 31.27 9.30
CA HIS A 112 -14.21 31.47 7.84
C HIS A 112 -14.64 30.23 7.04
N GLY A 113 -14.59 29.04 7.64
CA GLY A 113 -15.02 27.80 7.03
C GLY A 113 -13.92 27.04 6.27
N LEU A 114 -14.18 25.77 6.01
CA LEU A 114 -13.46 24.90 5.09
C LEU A 114 -14.44 24.42 4.01
N GLU A 115 -13.93 24.18 2.81
CA GLU A 115 -14.66 23.58 1.70
C GLU A 115 -14.26 22.12 1.48
N GLU A 116 -15.18 21.34 0.93
CA GLU A 116 -14.98 19.99 0.40
C GLU A 116 -14.88 20.04 -1.13
N PRO A 117 -14.31 19.01 -1.79
CA PRO A 117 -14.36 18.93 -3.24
C PRO A 117 -15.81 18.89 -3.73
N GLY A 118 -16.09 19.53 -4.87
CA GLY A 118 -17.45 19.60 -5.44
C GLY A 118 -18.07 18.23 -5.75
N MET A 119 -17.23 17.21 -5.96
CA MET A 119 -17.64 15.82 -5.97
C MET A 119 -17.16 15.13 -4.68
N PRO A 120 -18.05 14.44 -3.94
CA PRO A 120 -17.65 13.67 -2.76
C PRO A 120 -16.51 12.70 -3.08
N LEU A 121 -15.64 12.47 -2.10
CA LEU A 121 -14.65 11.42 -2.24
C LEU A 121 -15.36 10.09 -2.50
N PRO A 122 -14.80 9.25 -3.39
CA PRO A 122 -15.38 7.95 -3.61
C PRO A 122 -15.28 7.10 -2.33
N HIS A 123 -16.28 6.26 -2.09
CA HIS A 123 -16.40 5.43 -0.87
C HIS A 123 -15.22 4.47 -0.63
N PHE A 124 -14.36 4.28 -1.63
CA PHE A 124 -13.17 3.45 -1.54
C PHE A 124 -11.90 4.23 -1.20
N ALA A 125 -11.94 5.57 -1.27
CA ALA A 125 -10.83 6.44 -0.94
C ALA A 125 -10.36 6.12 0.47
N ARG A 126 -9.05 6.25 0.71
CA ARG A 126 -8.52 6.00 2.04
C ARG A 126 -9.18 6.93 3.06
N ALA A 127 -9.38 8.21 2.74
CA ALA A 127 -10.03 9.19 3.58
C ALA A 127 -11.53 9.32 3.28
N ASP A 128 -12.33 9.68 4.28
CA ASP A 128 -13.78 9.87 4.11
C ASP A 128 -14.13 11.31 3.68
N LEU A 129 -13.29 12.28 4.03
CA LEU A 129 -13.41 13.69 3.66
C LEU A 129 -12.07 14.23 3.15
N ALA A 130 -12.13 15.32 2.39
CA ALA A 130 -10.99 16.14 2.00
C ALA A 130 -11.39 17.59 2.23
N VAL A 131 -10.59 18.34 2.98
CA VAL A 131 -10.92 19.74 3.33
C VAL A 131 -9.77 20.69 3.02
N ARG A 132 -10.11 21.93 2.67
CA ARG A 132 -9.17 23.07 2.56
C ARG A 132 -9.88 24.38 2.92
N PRO A 133 -9.16 25.48 3.18
CA PRO A 133 -9.78 26.78 3.44
C PRO A 133 -10.67 27.22 2.27
N ILE A 134 -11.79 27.86 2.58
CA ILE A 134 -12.70 28.39 1.55
C ILE A 134 -11.97 29.43 0.69
N GLY A 135 -12.16 29.32 -0.62
CA GLY A 135 -11.51 30.22 -1.59
C GLY A 135 -10.04 29.92 -1.86
N CYS A 136 -9.48 28.85 -1.29
CA CYS A 136 -8.12 28.42 -1.61
C CYS A 136 -8.04 27.91 -3.06
N SER A 137 -7.20 28.55 -3.89
CA SER A 137 -7.02 28.16 -5.30
C SER A 137 -6.07 26.97 -5.48
N GLU A 138 -5.23 26.67 -4.49
CA GLU A 138 -4.28 25.57 -4.54
C GLU A 138 -4.98 24.21 -4.47
N ASP A 139 -4.57 23.25 -5.30
CA ASP A 139 -5.02 21.85 -5.23
C ASP A 139 -4.29 21.11 -4.08
N LEU A 140 -4.46 21.61 -2.86
CA LEU A 140 -3.89 21.08 -1.63
C LEU A 140 -5.01 20.78 -0.63
N TRP A 141 -5.33 19.51 -0.51
CA TRP A 141 -6.40 19.00 0.34
C TRP A 141 -5.81 18.28 1.55
N LEU A 142 -6.35 18.56 2.72
CA LEU A 142 -6.11 17.77 3.92
C LEU A 142 -7.07 16.56 3.88
N PRO A 143 -6.57 15.34 3.67
CA PRO A 143 -7.41 14.14 3.82
C PRO A 143 -7.85 14.03 5.29
N VAL A 144 -9.09 13.61 5.54
CA VAL A 144 -9.61 13.40 6.90
C VAL A 144 -10.30 12.05 6.96
N GLN A 145 -9.85 11.20 7.89
CA GLN A 145 -10.53 9.94 8.18
C GLN A 145 -11.53 10.14 9.31
N VAL A 146 -12.76 9.71 9.13
CA VAL A 146 -13.80 9.70 10.16
C VAL A 146 -13.95 8.30 10.74
N LYS A 147 -14.13 8.20 12.05
CA LYS A 147 -14.52 6.97 12.75
C LYS A 147 -15.68 7.30 13.68
N SER A 148 -16.74 6.52 13.63
CA SER A 148 -17.94 6.80 14.40
C SER A 148 -18.35 5.64 15.30
N THR A 149 -19.04 5.95 16.39
CA THR A 149 -19.70 4.96 17.26
C THR A 149 -20.99 5.53 17.82
N ARG A 150 -21.97 4.67 18.08
CA ARG A 150 -23.25 5.02 18.73
C ARG A 150 -23.27 4.68 20.22
N GLN A 151 -22.34 3.85 20.66
CA GLN A 151 -22.36 3.24 21.99
C GLN A 151 -21.25 3.85 22.86
N ALA A 152 -21.68 4.54 23.91
CA ALA A 152 -20.91 4.66 25.14
C ALA A 152 -21.13 3.38 25.95
N PHE A 153 -20.05 2.69 26.29
CA PHE A 153 -20.13 1.52 27.16
C PHE A 153 -20.10 1.99 28.61
N ASN A 154 -21.26 1.93 29.27
CA ASN A 154 -21.37 2.01 30.71
C ASN A 154 -21.29 0.58 31.24
N THR A 155 -20.32 0.25 32.10
CA THR A 155 -20.35 -1.03 32.83
C THR A 155 -21.39 -0.95 33.94
N GLY A 156 -22.66 -1.05 33.56
CA GLY A 156 -23.80 -1.11 34.48
C GLY A 156 -23.84 -2.44 35.21
N GLY A 157 -23.01 -2.56 36.26
CA GLY A 157 -22.98 -3.71 37.15
C GLY A 157 -22.49 -3.29 38.53
N LYS A 158 -23.45 -2.95 39.40
CA LYS A 158 -23.51 -2.79 40.87
C LYS A 158 -22.26 -2.70 41.78
N LEU A 159 -21.00 -2.63 41.32
CA LEU A 159 -19.86 -2.63 42.25
C LEU A 159 -18.68 -1.71 41.93
N GLN A 160 -18.71 -0.92 40.86
CA GLN A 160 -17.84 0.25 40.68
C GLN A 160 -18.27 1.01 39.42
N GLU A 161 -18.63 2.28 39.56
CA GLU A 161 -18.90 3.19 38.45
C GLU A 161 -17.61 3.41 37.64
N ARG A 162 -17.33 2.51 36.68
CA ARG A 162 -16.24 2.80 35.75
C ARG A 162 -16.69 3.94 34.83
N PRO A 163 -15.80 4.89 34.53
CA PRO A 163 -16.09 5.96 33.58
C PRO A 163 -16.52 5.36 32.23
N PRO A 164 -17.46 6.01 31.53
CA PRO A 164 -17.91 5.57 30.21
C PRO A 164 -16.73 5.52 29.24
N PHE A 165 -16.78 4.60 28.29
CA PHE A 165 -15.79 4.53 27.24
C PHE A 165 -16.39 4.28 25.86
N TRP A 166 -15.70 4.77 24.84
CA TRP A 166 -16.04 4.67 23.43
C TRP A 166 -15.00 3.81 22.73
N THR A 167 -15.42 3.03 21.74
CA THR A 167 -14.52 2.17 20.98
C THR A 167 -14.66 2.45 19.50
N PHE A 168 -13.52 2.78 18.88
CA PHE A 168 -13.39 2.99 17.44
C PHE A 168 -12.51 1.89 16.86
N GLN A 169 -12.93 1.30 15.74
CA GLN A 169 -12.20 0.24 15.06
C GLN A 169 -11.58 0.76 13.76
N GLY A 170 -10.53 0.10 13.28
CA GLY A 170 -9.94 0.44 12.01
C GLY A 170 -9.21 1.79 12.04
N VAL A 171 -8.68 2.23 13.18
CA VAL A 171 -8.00 3.53 13.32
C VAL A 171 -6.56 3.54 12.78
N ARG A 172 -6.01 2.36 12.46
CA ARG A 172 -4.63 2.23 11.95
C ARG A 172 -4.58 2.32 10.44
N GLY A 173 -3.44 2.76 9.90
CA GLY A 173 -3.21 2.85 8.47
C GLY A 173 -3.64 4.21 7.97
N TYR A 174 -3.41 5.26 8.75
CA TYR A 174 -3.77 6.65 8.46
C TYR A 174 -2.61 7.61 8.80
N GLU A 175 -1.37 7.13 8.72
CA GLU A 175 -0.17 7.98 8.84
C GLU A 175 -0.33 9.28 8.04
N LYS A 176 0.04 10.40 8.66
CA LYS A 176 -0.04 11.77 8.13
C LYS A 176 -1.45 12.27 7.81
N THR A 177 -2.49 11.54 8.23
CA THR A 177 -3.90 11.88 8.02
C THR A 177 -4.57 12.09 9.38
N PRO A 178 -5.26 13.20 9.65
CA PRO A 178 -6.08 13.36 10.85
C PRO A 178 -7.22 12.33 10.88
N VAL A 179 -7.43 11.73 12.06
CA VAL A 179 -8.51 10.79 12.35
C VAL A 179 -9.49 11.44 13.33
N VAL A 180 -10.68 11.76 12.83
CA VAL A 180 -11.79 12.37 13.58
C VAL A 180 -12.69 11.26 14.12
N CYS A 181 -12.72 11.10 15.44
CA CYS A 181 -13.56 10.12 16.14
C CYS A 181 -14.83 10.79 16.65
N VAL A 182 -16.02 10.33 16.23
CA VAL A 182 -17.32 10.91 16.60
C VAL A 182 -18.18 9.91 17.37
N SER A 183 -18.68 10.30 18.53
CA SER A 183 -19.66 9.53 19.29
C SER A 183 -21.05 10.14 19.17
N LEU A 184 -22.02 9.33 18.72
CA LEU A 184 -23.44 9.67 18.55
C LEU A 184 -24.29 8.98 19.62
N GLU A 185 -24.15 9.38 20.88
CA GLU A 185 -24.85 8.75 22.00
C GLU A 185 -26.37 9.02 21.93
N THR A 186 -27.12 8.16 21.25
CA THR A 186 -28.58 8.36 21.11
C THR A 186 -29.38 8.09 22.38
N ALA A 187 -28.82 7.36 23.34
CA ALA A 187 -29.58 6.88 24.51
C ALA A 187 -29.62 7.88 25.68
N THR A 188 -28.71 8.86 25.72
CA THR A 188 -28.46 9.69 26.92
C THR A 188 -28.88 11.15 26.76
N GLN A 189 -29.51 11.52 25.64
CA GLN A 189 -29.76 12.92 25.23
C GLN A 189 -28.50 13.82 25.25
N ARG A 190 -27.31 13.23 25.36
CA ARG A 190 -26.05 13.98 25.40
C ARG A 190 -25.70 14.48 24.00
N PRO A 191 -25.09 15.68 23.88
CA PRO A 191 -24.60 16.15 22.61
C PRO A 191 -23.54 15.18 22.05
N PRO A 192 -23.44 15.06 20.71
CA PRO A 192 -22.36 14.33 20.07
C PRO A 192 -20.99 14.79 20.56
N ARG A 193 -20.07 13.84 20.77
CA ARG A 193 -18.69 14.12 21.16
C ARG A 193 -17.76 13.92 19.97
N VAL A 194 -16.71 14.72 19.86
CA VAL A 194 -15.71 14.57 18.81
C VAL A 194 -14.30 14.71 19.35
N TRP A 195 -13.42 13.86 18.83
CA TRP A 195 -11.98 13.92 19.07
C TRP A 195 -11.23 13.94 17.76
N VAL A 196 -10.08 14.62 17.72
CA VAL A 196 -9.17 14.62 16.57
C VAL A 196 -7.82 14.08 17.00
N PHE A 197 -7.29 13.12 16.25
CA PHE A 197 -5.98 12.52 16.49
C PHE A 197 -5.12 12.58 15.22
N SER A 198 -3.80 12.70 15.38
CA SER A 198 -2.90 12.34 14.28
C SER A 198 -2.95 10.82 14.05
N GLY A 199 -3.11 10.40 12.80
CA GLY A 199 -3.10 8.98 12.44
C GLY A 199 -1.77 8.28 12.73
N ASP A 200 -0.66 9.02 12.87
CA ASP A 200 0.66 8.51 13.24
C ASP A 200 0.63 7.78 14.60
N ILE A 201 -0.23 8.23 15.50
CA ILE A 201 -0.41 7.68 16.86
C ILE A 201 -0.87 6.21 16.79
N PHE A 202 -1.54 5.81 15.70
CA PHE A 202 -2.13 4.48 15.57
C PHE A 202 -1.26 3.48 14.82
N GLU A 203 -0.11 3.87 14.26
CA GLU A 203 0.73 2.94 13.50
C GLU A 203 1.35 1.83 14.37
N GLY A 204 1.50 2.09 15.67
CA GLY A 204 1.90 1.08 16.65
C GLY A 204 0.82 0.03 16.97
N PHE A 205 -0.43 0.23 16.55
CA PHE A 205 -1.54 -0.63 16.96
C PHE A 205 -1.57 -1.94 16.16
N LYS A 206 -2.10 -3.03 16.74
CA LYS A 206 -2.31 -4.28 16.00
C LYS A 206 -3.38 -4.06 14.93
N ALA A 207 -3.08 -4.36 13.66
CA ALA A 207 -4.04 -4.23 12.56
C ALA A 207 -5.33 -5.02 12.86
N PRO A 208 -6.53 -4.45 12.60
CA PRO A 208 -6.80 -3.18 11.92
C PRO A 208 -6.71 -1.91 12.80
N GLY A 209 -6.29 -2.02 14.06
CA GLY A 209 -6.27 -0.93 15.03
C GLY A 209 -7.59 -0.82 15.77
N LYS A 210 -7.52 -0.64 17.10
CA LYS A 210 -8.68 -0.40 17.95
C LYS A 210 -8.32 0.70 18.95
N LEU A 211 -9.04 1.82 18.91
CA LEU A 211 -8.94 2.89 19.88
C LEU A 211 -10.06 2.76 20.90
N THR A 212 -9.72 2.85 22.17
CA THR A 212 -10.69 2.98 23.25
C THR A 212 -10.44 4.29 23.98
N ILE A 213 -11.41 5.19 23.94
CA ILE A 213 -11.40 6.47 24.64
C ILE A 213 -12.22 6.28 25.91
N THR A 214 -11.61 6.44 27.08
CA THR A 214 -12.32 6.37 28.37
C THR A 214 -12.47 7.78 28.89
N GLN A 215 -13.61 8.14 29.48
CA GLN A 215 -13.83 9.49 29.98
C GLN A 215 -12.75 9.87 31.01
N GLY A 216 -12.09 11.01 30.78
CA GLY A 216 -10.95 11.48 31.57
C GLY A 216 -9.68 10.63 31.46
N GLY A 217 -9.68 9.63 30.57
CA GLY A 217 -8.54 8.75 30.34
C GLY A 217 -7.50 9.34 29.38
N LYS A 218 -6.47 8.54 29.09
CA LYS A 218 -5.29 8.93 28.27
C LYS A 218 -5.61 9.62 26.94
N HIS A 219 -6.67 9.20 26.26
CA HIS A 219 -7.04 9.72 24.93
C HIS A 219 -8.12 10.80 24.99
N ASP A 220 -8.66 11.07 26.17
CA ASP A 220 -9.77 11.99 26.39
C ASP A 220 -9.29 13.30 27.04
N THR A 221 -8.34 13.95 26.36
CA THR A 221 -7.64 15.17 26.82
C THR A 221 -8.19 16.42 26.14
N ALA A 222 -7.99 17.59 26.75
CA ALA A 222 -8.41 18.87 26.18
C ALA A 222 -7.86 19.10 24.75
N ASN A 223 -6.61 18.70 24.49
CA ASN A 223 -5.98 18.86 23.17
C ASN A 223 -6.60 17.99 22.07
N ASN A 224 -7.21 16.86 22.44
CA ASN A 224 -7.81 15.96 21.46
C ASN A 224 -9.32 16.16 21.35
N ARG A 225 -9.98 16.72 22.39
CA ARG A 225 -11.41 17.01 22.37
C ARG A 225 -11.69 18.23 21.50
N CYS A 226 -12.71 18.12 20.67
CA CYS A 226 -13.24 19.25 19.93
C CYS A 226 -14.74 19.36 20.16
N SER A 227 -15.28 20.54 19.85
CA SER A 227 -16.71 20.79 19.81
C SER A 227 -17.20 20.97 18.37
N PHE A 228 -18.44 20.52 18.12
CA PHE A 228 -19.17 20.87 16.89
C PHE A 228 -19.81 22.27 16.95
N ASP A 229 -19.92 22.83 18.16
CA ASP A 229 -20.47 24.15 18.42
C ASP A 229 -19.35 25.10 18.86
N GLN A 230 -19.28 26.25 18.20
CA GLN A 230 -18.30 27.28 18.50
C GLN A 230 -18.58 28.00 19.83
N SER A 231 -19.80 27.92 20.36
CA SER A 231 -20.15 28.52 21.65
C SER A 231 -19.52 27.78 22.85
N CYS A 232 -18.95 26.59 22.64
CA CYS A 232 -18.36 25.79 23.70
C CYS A 232 -16.98 26.33 24.11
N SER A 233 -16.92 27.12 25.19
CA SER A 233 -15.68 27.70 25.70
C SER A 233 -14.64 26.70 26.23
N ARG A 234 -15.01 25.41 26.38
CA ARG A 234 -14.14 24.39 26.98
C ARG A 234 -13.33 23.58 25.97
N GLU A 235 -13.74 23.57 24.70
CA GLU A 235 -13.18 22.67 23.68
C GLU A 235 -12.98 23.46 22.38
N THR A 236 -11.90 23.17 21.65
CA THR A 236 -11.65 23.86 20.37
C THR A 236 -12.70 23.48 19.34
N HIS A 237 -13.12 24.43 18.52
CA HIS A 237 -14.04 24.14 17.43
C HIS A 237 -13.37 23.17 16.43
N LEU A 238 -14.11 22.16 15.97
CA LEU A 238 -13.58 21.15 15.04
C LEU A 238 -13.04 21.77 13.75
N GLY A 239 -13.78 22.74 13.19
CA GLY A 239 -13.37 23.44 11.96
C GLY A 239 -12.05 24.20 12.13
N GLU A 240 -11.88 24.90 13.24
CA GLU A 240 -10.64 25.63 13.57
C GLU A 240 -9.46 24.68 13.75
N THR A 241 -9.70 23.54 14.39
CA THR A 241 -8.69 22.49 14.59
C THR A 241 -8.21 21.94 13.24
N LEU A 242 -9.12 21.60 12.33
CA LEU A 242 -8.76 21.13 10.98
C LEU A 242 -8.09 22.21 10.13
N LEU A 243 -8.52 23.47 10.25
CA LEU A 243 -7.90 24.61 9.57
C LEU A 243 -6.45 24.81 10.02
N SER A 244 -6.20 24.76 11.34
CA SER A 244 -4.85 24.85 11.91
C SER A 244 -3.95 23.70 11.43
N MET A 245 -4.49 22.48 11.35
CA MET A 245 -3.76 21.33 10.79
C MET A 245 -3.42 21.53 9.31
N TRP A 246 -4.36 22.05 8.50
CA TRP A 246 -4.10 22.35 7.09
C TRP A 246 -3.02 23.43 6.93
N GLN A 247 -3.09 24.52 7.70
CA GLN A 247 -2.14 25.63 7.63
C GLN A 247 -0.73 25.21 8.04
N THR A 248 -0.58 24.46 9.14
CA THR A 248 0.71 23.93 9.59
C THR A 248 1.28 22.91 8.59
N ALA A 249 0.43 22.07 7.98
CA ALA A 249 0.85 21.16 6.91
C ALA A 249 1.33 21.90 5.66
N ARG A 250 0.64 22.98 5.26
CA ARG A 250 1.05 23.83 4.13
C ARG A 250 2.40 24.50 4.34
N ARG A 251 2.71 24.90 5.59
CA ARG A 251 4.03 25.44 5.96
C ARG A 251 5.11 24.37 6.15
N GLY A 252 4.77 23.09 6.09
CA GLY A 252 5.69 21.98 6.34
C GLY A 252 6.08 21.82 7.82
N GLU A 253 5.32 22.42 8.73
CA GLU A 253 5.58 22.43 10.18
C GLU A 253 4.94 21.25 10.92
N SER A 254 4.05 20.50 10.27
CA SER A 254 3.35 19.37 10.88
C SER A 254 3.69 18.03 10.21
N SER A 255 3.32 16.92 10.85
CA SER A 255 3.42 15.59 10.24
C SER A 255 2.31 15.29 9.23
N TYR A 256 1.30 16.16 9.12
CA TYR A 256 0.20 15.99 8.19
C TYR A 256 0.65 16.26 6.76
N GLN A 257 0.11 15.51 5.81
CA GLN A 257 0.44 15.66 4.40
C GLN A 257 -0.76 16.20 3.62
N LEU A 258 -0.57 17.32 2.94
CA LEU A 258 -1.51 17.80 1.94
C LEU A 258 -1.31 17.06 0.62
N HIS A 259 -2.41 16.78 -0.06
CA HIS A 259 -2.41 16.03 -1.32
C HIS A 259 -3.28 16.73 -2.35
N SER A 260 -2.97 16.55 -3.63
CA SER A 260 -3.90 16.92 -4.69
C SER A 260 -5.19 16.12 -4.59
N LEU A 261 -6.30 16.69 -5.05
CA LEU A 261 -7.60 16.02 -5.02
C LEU A 261 -7.52 14.66 -5.72
N ARG A 262 -6.82 14.62 -6.86
CA ARG A 262 -6.59 13.39 -7.63
C ARG A 262 -5.88 12.33 -6.77
N VAL A 263 -4.86 12.71 -6.00
CA VAL A 263 -4.17 11.76 -5.11
C VAL A 263 -5.13 11.29 -4.03
N VAL A 264 -5.87 12.16 -3.34
CA VAL A 264 -6.83 11.75 -2.30
C VAL A 264 -7.89 10.78 -2.85
N GLN A 265 -8.42 11.06 -4.04
CA GLN A 265 -9.39 10.21 -4.74
C GLN A 265 -8.81 8.85 -5.16
N THR A 266 -7.50 8.76 -5.42
CA THR A 266 -6.83 7.56 -5.94
C THR A 266 -5.96 6.84 -4.91
N GLN A 267 -5.90 7.31 -3.66
CA GLN A 267 -5.26 6.64 -2.52
C GLN A 267 -6.01 5.36 -2.17
N LEU A 268 -5.85 4.34 -3.02
CA LEU A 268 -6.58 3.10 -2.96
C LEU A 268 -5.68 1.97 -2.49
N ASN A 269 -6.26 1.05 -1.72
CA ASN A 269 -5.68 -0.28 -1.68
C ASN A 269 -5.77 -0.88 -3.11
N SER A 270 -4.81 -1.71 -3.50
CA SER A 270 -4.73 -2.24 -4.86
C SER A 270 -5.99 -2.99 -5.32
N ARG A 271 -6.76 -3.56 -4.39
CA ARG A 271 -8.04 -4.24 -4.67
C ARG A 271 -9.13 -3.23 -5.04
N HIS A 272 -9.29 -2.18 -4.25
CA HIS A 272 -10.26 -1.11 -4.51
C HIS A 272 -9.91 -0.34 -5.78
N LEU A 273 -8.62 -0.16 -6.09
CA LEU A 273 -8.21 0.41 -7.37
C LEU A 273 -8.70 -0.47 -8.54
N ALA A 274 -8.54 -1.79 -8.44
CA ALA A 274 -9.07 -2.70 -9.46
C ALA A 274 -10.60 -2.65 -9.57
N GLU A 275 -11.32 -2.58 -8.45
CA GLU A 275 -12.78 -2.43 -8.40
C GLU A 275 -13.25 -1.09 -9.00
N TRP A 276 -12.53 0.01 -8.74
CA TRP A 276 -12.84 1.32 -9.34
C TRP A 276 -12.54 1.36 -10.83
N VAL A 277 -11.37 0.87 -11.26
CA VAL A 277 -11.04 0.79 -12.69
C VAL A 277 -12.06 -0.07 -13.40
N MET A 278 -12.49 -1.18 -12.79
CA MET A 278 -13.61 -1.98 -13.30
C MET A 278 -14.87 -1.14 -13.46
N LEU A 279 -15.30 -0.40 -12.43
CA LEU A 279 -16.49 0.44 -12.50
C LEU A 279 -16.38 1.45 -13.66
N GLN A 280 -15.24 2.13 -13.82
CA GLN A 280 -15.03 3.06 -14.93
C GLN A 280 -15.18 2.38 -16.29
N LYS A 281 -14.57 1.19 -16.47
CA LYS A 281 -14.69 0.42 -17.72
C LYS A 281 -16.11 -0.09 -17.95
N THR A 282 -16.83 -0.42 -16.89
CA THR A 282 -18.25 -0.75 -16.94
C THR A 282 -19.10 0.45 -17.39
N LEU A 283 -18.83 1.65 -16.86
CA LEU A 283 -19.52 2.86 -17.29
C LEU A 283 -19.25 3.16 -18.77
N ASP A 284 -18.03 2.97 -19.24
CA ASP A 284 -17.69 3.10 -20.66
C ASP A 284 -18.45 2.09 -21.53
N LEU A 285 -18.57 0.83 -21.07
CA LEU A 285 -19.40 -0.17 -21.74
C LEU A 285 -20.87 0.28 -21.79
N PHE A 286 -21.42 0.81 -20.71
CA PHE A 286 -22.81 1.25 -20.65
C PHE A 286 -23.12 2.46 -21.56
N LYS A 287 -22.15 3.34 -21.83
CA LYS A 287 -22.29 4.42 -22.82
C LYS A 287 -22.59 3.91 -24.23
N THR A 288 -22.23 2.66 -24.54
CA THR A 288 -22.47 2.06 -25.86
C THR A 288 -23.90 1.57 -26.05
N VAL A 289 -24.72 1.53 -24.99
CA VAL A 289 -26.06 0.95 -24.99
C VAL A 289 -27.07 1.87 -25.69
N PRO A 290 -27.76 1.41 -26.75
CA PRO A 290 -28.74 2.23 -27.47
C PRO A 290 -29.91 2.67 -26.60
N GLY A 291 -30.08 3.99 -26.49
CA GLY A 291 -31.05 4.62 -25.59
C GLY A 291 -30.49 4.96 -24.21
N GLY A 292 -29.24 4.60 -23.90
CA GLY A 292 -28.57 4.94 -22.65
C GLY A 292 -28.86 3.98 -21.48
N ILE A 293 -27.96 4.00 -20.51
CA ILE A 293 -28.17 3.41 -19.19
C ILE A 293 -27.92 4.50 -18.15
N GLU A 294 -28.90 4.71 -17.29
CA GLU A 294 -28.73 5.47 -16.05
C GLU A 294 -28.07 4.57 -15.01
N VAL A 295 -27.04 5.09 -14.36
CA VAL A 295 -26.29 4.38 -13.32
C VAL A 295 -26.26 5.24 -12.07
N ARG A 296 -26.55 4.62 -10.93
CA ARG A 296 -26.32 5.24 -9.61
C ARG A 296 -25.62 4.26 -8.68
N ASN A 297 -24.86 4.79 -7.74
CA ASN A 297 -24.22 3.97 -6.72
C ASN A 297 -25.28 3.33 -5.82
N ALA A 298 -24.98 2.16 -5.26
CA ALA A 298 -25.82 1.58 -4.23
C ALA A 298 -26.02 2.60 -3.09
N PRO A 299 -27.23 2.67 -2.49
CA PRO A 299 -27.49 3.57 -1.38
C PRO A 299 -26.62 3.32 -0.15
N SER A 300 -25.91 2.19 -0.09
CA SER A 300 -25.04 1.80 1.02
C SER A 300 -23.96 0.82 0.52
N PRO A 301 -22.70 0.98 0.94
CA PRO A 301 -21.62 0.05 0.60
C PRO A 301 -21.73 -1.30 1.31
N PHE A 302 -22.66 -1.45 2.25
CA PHE A 302 -22.92 -2.72 2.96
C PHE A 302 -23.98 -3.57 2.28
N LEU A 303 -24.63 -3.03 1.25
CA LEU A 303 -25.57 -3.79 0.45
C LEU A 303 -24.82 -4.85 -0.37
N PRO A 304 -25.46 -5.98 -0.71
CA PRO A 304 -24.82 -7.04 -1.48
C PRO A 304 -24.77 -6.72 -2.99
N TRP A 305 -24.84 -5.45 -3.38
CA TRP A 305 -24.65 -4.92 -4.73
C TRP A 305 -23.93 -3.58 -4.64
N ASP A 306 -23.25 -3.17 -5.72
CA ASP A 306 -22.41 -1.97 -5.71
C ASP A 306 -23.05 -0.80 -6.48
N ILE A 307 -23.81 -1.09 -7.54
CA ILE A 307 -24.51 -0.09 -8.36
C ILE A 307 -25.94 -0.53 -8.68
N GLU A 308 -26.77 0.43 -9.05
CA GLU A 308 -28.08 0.22 -9.64
C GLU A 308 -28.10 0.80 -11.05
N ILE A 309 -28.72 0.07 -11.98
CA ILE A 309 -28.81 0.47 -13.38
C ILE A 309 -30.27 0.50 -13.85
N HIS A 310 -30.54 1.35 -14.83
CA HIS A 310 -31.85 1.53 -15.42
C HIS A 310 -31.70 1.89 -16.90
N LEU A 311 -32.53 1.32 -17.79
CA LEU A 311 -32.49 1.67 -19.21
C LEU A 311 -33.12 3.06 -19.39
N SER A 312 -32.37 4.01 -19.95
CA SER A 312 -32.91 5.37 -20.13
C SER A 312 -34.05 5.34 -21.16
N GLY A 313 -35.06 6.18 -20.96
CA GLY A 313 -36.27 6.20 -21.78
C GLY A 313 -37.31 5.12 -21.45
N SER A 314 -37.08 4.27 -20.43
CA SER A 314 -38.06 3.29 -19.96
C SER A 314 -38.48 3.53 -18.50
N PRO A 315 -39.12 4.66 -18.16
CA PRO A 315 -39.39 5.05 -16.77
C PRO A 315 -40.23 4.05 -15.96
N LYS A 316 -40.91 3.11 -16.62
CA LYS A 316 -41.67 2.02 -16.00
C LYS A 316 -40.77 0.86 -15.53
N THR A 317 -39.52 0.78 -15.94
CA THR A 317 -38.62 -0.29 -15.51
C THR A 317 -38.05 -0.01 -14.13
N LYS A 318 -38.04 -1.03 -13.26
CA LYS A 318 -37.45 -0.91 -11.93
C LYS A 318 -35.93 -0.83 -12.05
N TRP A 319 -35.29 -0.03 -11.20
CA TRP A 319 -33.84 -0.08 -11.00
C TRP A 319 -33.38 -1.51 -10.72
N GLN A 320 -32.39 -1.96 -11.48
CA GLN A 320 -31.80 -3.28 -11.38
C GLN A 320 -30.50 -3.21 -10.59
N LYS A 321 -30.36 -4.06 -9.58
CA LYS A 321 -29.21 -4.11 -8.68
C LYS A 321 -28.09 -4.92 -9.32
N VAL A 322 -26.88 -4.37 -9.37
CA VAL A 322 -25.72 -5.02 -9.98
C VAL A 322 -24.59 -5.14 -8.96
N GLN A 323 -24.15 -6.38 -8.71
CA GLN A 323 -22.90 -6.62 -7.99
C GLN A 323 -21.76 -6.69 -9.01
N LEU A 324 -20.72 -5.90 -8.77
CA LEU A 324 -19.48 -5.88 -9.51
C LEU A 324 -18.48 -6.86 -8.87
N LYS A 325 -17.77 -7.63 -9.68
CA LYS A 325 -16.61 -8.43 -9.25
C LYS A 325 -15.52 -8.38 -10.30
N SER A 326 -14.26 -8.40 -9.85
CA SER A 326 -13.15 -8.71 -10.74
C SER A 326 -12.80 -10.19 -10.62
N ALA A 327 -12.60 -10.85 -11.76
CA ALA A 327 -12.00 -12.17 -11.77
C ALA A 327 -10.51 -12.07 -11.35
N SER A 328 -9.91 -13.21 -11.07
CA SER A 328 -8.48 -13.31 -10.77
C SER A 328 -7.89 -14.62 -11.31
N TRP A 329 -6.68 -14.58 -11.82
CA TRP A 329 -5.96 -15.78 -12.19
C TRP A 329 -5.40 -16.44 -10.94
N LYS A 330 -5.65 -17.75 -10.80
CA LYS A 330 -4.99 -18.58 -9.80
C LYS A 330 -3.92 -19.40 -10.47
N ARG A 331 -2.76 -19.54 -9.81
CA ARG A 331 -1.64 -20.34 -10.32
C ARG A 331 -2.13 -21.74 -10.73
N GLY A 332 -1.78 -22.17 -11.94
CA GLY A 332 -2.18 -23.48 -12.48
C GLY A 332 -3.62 -23.56 -12.99
N ARG A 333 -4.39 -22.46 -13.01
CA ARG A 333 -5.77 -22.45 -13.52
C ARG A 333 -5.89 -21.52 -14.73
N ARG A 334 -6.51 -22.04 -15.79
CA ARG A 334 -6.77 -21.31 -17.04
C ARG A 334 -8.04 -20.45 -17.02
N LEU A 335 -8.91 -20.67 -16.04
CA LEU A 335 -10.19 -19.96 -15.90
C LEU A 335 -10.08 -18.86 -14.83
N GLY A 336 -10.76 -17.75 -15.08
CA GLY A 336 -10.80 -16.59 -14.19
C GLY A 336 -11.58 -16.94 -12.92
N PHE A 337 -10.92 -16.91 -11.77
CA PHE A 337 -11.52 -17.21 -10.48
C PHE A 337 -12.25 -15.99 -9.91
N VAL A 338 -13.51 -16.15 -9.53
CA VAL A 338 -14.38 -15.09 -9.03
C VAL A 338 -14.88 -15.45 -7.63
N GLU A 339 -14.75 -14.53 -6.67
CA GLU A 339 -15.35 -14.70 -5.33
C GLU A 339 -16.85 -14.30 -5.37
N THR A 340 -17.73 -15.25 -5.09
CA THR A 340 -19.20 -15.08 -5.06
C THR A 340 -19.75 -15.17 -3.64
N ASN A 341 -19.13 -14.43 -2.72
CA ASN A 341 -19.56 -14.38 -1.32
C ASN A 341 -19.73 -12.94 -0.81
N LYS A 342 -20.68 -12.76 0.12
CA LYS A 342 -20.88 -11.54 0.90
C LYS A 342 -20.37 -11.73 2.33
N ARG A 343 -20.11 -10.62 3.03
CA ARG A 343 -19.82 -10.63 4.46
C ARG A 343 -21.10 -10.43 5.25
N VAL A 344 -21.40 -11.36 6.15
CA VAL A 344 -22.44 -11.21 7.17
C VAL A 344 -21.76 -11.26 8.53
N GLY A 345 -21.62 -10.09 9.15
CA GLY A 345 -20.77 -9.92 10.32
C GLY A 345 -19.31 -10.29 10.04
N LYS A 346 -18.79 -11.30 10.74
CA LYS A 346 -17.41 -11.81 10.56
C LYS A 346 -17.31 -12.98 9.56
N GLN A 347 -18.43 -13.50 9.08
CA GLN A 347 -18.45 -14.69 8.24
C GLN A 347 -18.60 -14.32 6.76
N LYS A 348 -17.91 -15.08 5.90
CA LYS A 348 -18.10 -15.05 4.44
C LYS A 348 -19.10 -16.13 4.07
N VAL A 349 -20.27 -15.73 3.58
CA VAL A 349 -21.35 -16.61 3.12
C VAL A 349 -21.61 -16.38 1.63
N PRO A 350 -22.06 -17.39 0.87
CA PRO A 350 -22.51 -17.17 -0.50
C PRO A 350 -23.60 -16.10 -0.56
N TYR A 351 -23.76 -15.47 -1.71
CA TYR A 351 -24.92 -14.62 -1.96
C TYR A 351 -26.21 -15.44 -1.88
N GLN A 352 -27.32 -14.76 -1.61
CA GLN A 352 -28.68 -15.30 -1.54
C GLN A 352 -29.53 -14.72 -2.68
N GLU A 353 -30.54 -15.48 -3.11
CA GLU A 353 -31.51 -15.02 -4.10
C GLU A 353 -32.19 -13.73 -3.61
N GLY A 354 -32.20 -12.71 -4.47
CA GLY A 354 -32.70 -11.36 -4.14
C GLY A 354 -31.64 -10.37 -3.63
N ASP A 355 -30.40 -10.81 -3.38
CA ASP A 355 -29.30 -9.90 -3.03
C ASP A 355 -29.02 -8.89 -4.16
N PHE A 356 -29.02 -9.32 -5.41
CA PHE A 356 -28.84 -8.49 -6.59
C PHE A 356 -29.61 -9.08 -7.79
N ASP A 357 -29.75 -8.32 -8.87
CA ASP A 357 -30.42 -8.78 -10.10
C ASP A 357 -29.40 -9.30 -11.12
N PHE A 358 -28.21 -8.71 -11.19
CA PHE A 358 -27.11 -9.13 -12.07
C PHE A 358 -25.77 -9.17 -11.35
N LEU A 359 -24.93 -10.14 -11.72
CA LEU A 359 -23.51 -10.15 -11.39
C LEU A 359 -22.74 -9.73 -12.64
N LEU A 360 -22.07 -8.58 -12.58
CA LEU A 360 -21.17 -8.14 -13.62
C LEU A 360 -19.73 -8.48 -13.21
N VAL A 361 -19.04 -9.26 -14.04
CA VAL A 361 -17.67 -9.69 -13.77
C VAL A 361 -16.71 -9.16 -14.81
N SER A 362 -15.68 -8.46 -14.38
CA SER A 362 -14.57 -8.03 -15.23
C SER A 362 -13.52 -9.13 -15.39
N PRO A 363 -12.72 -9.09 -16.46
CA PRO A 363 -11.65 -10.06 -16.68
C PRO A 363 -10.58 -9.95 -15.57
N PRO A 364 -9.73 -10.98 -15.40
CA PRO A 364 -8.75 -10.98 -14.32
C PRO A 364 -7.76 -9.82 -14.37
N GLN A 365 -7.50 -9.22 -13.21
CA GLN A 365 -6.65 -8.02 -13.10
C GLN A 365 -5.24 -8.29 -12.54
N ASN A 366 -4.95 -9.54 -12.18
CA ASN A 366 -3.69 -9.98 -11.57
C ASN A 366 -2.86 -10.82 -12.56
N ASP A 367 -2.26 -10.14 -13.54
CA ASP A 367 -1.56 -10.75 -14.68
C ASP A 367 -0.37 -11.64 -14.27
N ALA A 368 0.27 -11.36 -13.14
CA ALA A 368 1.44 -12.11 -12.66
C ALA A 368 1.19 -13.63 -12.48
N ALA A 369 -0.07 -14.08 -12.31
CA ALA A 369 -0.40 -15.48 -12.09
C ALA A 369 -0.72 -16.28 -13.37
N PHE A 370 -1.02 -15.63 -14.49
CA PHE A 370 -1.44 -16.29 -15.74
C PHE A 370 -0.25 -16.75 -16.60
N CYS A 371 0.84 -15.99 -16.60
CA CYS A 371 2.01 -16.24 -17.45
C CYS A 371 2.76 -17.56 -17.14
N GLY A 372 2.49 -18.20 -15.99
CA GLY A 372 3.18 -19.42 -15.59
C GLY A 372 2.63 -20.75 -16.14
N VAL A 373 1.49 -20.77 -16.83
CA VAL A 373 0.78 -22.03 -17.19
C VAL A 373 0.80 -22.35 -18.69
N HIS A 374 1.18 -21.38 -19.55
CA HIS A 374 1.10 -21.50 -21.01
C HIS A 374 2.41 -21.20 -21.76
N SER A 375 3.56 -21.19 -21.09
CA SER A 375 4.83 -20.67 -21.65
C SER A 375 5.49 -21.47 -22.77
N ARG A 376 4.89 -22.57 -23.25
CA ARG A 376 5.48 -23.32 -24.40
C ARG A 376 4.94 -22.89 -25.76
N GLN A 377 3.77 -22.27 -25.81
CA GLN A 377 3.17 -21.82 -27.06
C GLN A 377 2.28 -20.61 -26.77
N ARG A 378 2.85 -19.40 -26.69
CA ARG A 378 2.03 -18.20 -26.96
C ARG A 378 2.77 -17.10 -27.72
N PRO A 379 2.04 -16.40 -28.61
CA PRO A 379 2.56 -15.35 -29.45
C PRO A 379 2.92 -14.11 -28.62
N THR A 380 3.96 -13.43 -29.04
CA THR A 380 4.70 -12.36 -28.38
C THR A 380 3.97 -11.02 -28.20
N GLY A 381 2.62 -10.96 -28.19
CA GLY A 381 1.91 -9.68 -28.16
C GLY A 381 0.42 -9.73 -27.85
N ILE A 382 0.01 -10.32 -26.72
CA ILE A 382 -1.34 -10.05 -26.19
C ILE A 382 -1.34 -8.60 -25.70
N ILE A 383 -1.92 -7.69 -26.49
CA ILE A 383 -2.01 -6.24 -26.30
C ILE A 383 -2.85 -5.94 -25.03
N LEU A 384 -2.46 -4.99 -24.15
CA LEU A 384 -3.26 -4.53 -22.98
C LEU A 384 -4.72 -4.19 -23.34
N LYS A 385 -5.02 -3.87 -24.61
CA LYS A 385 -6.41 -3.71 -25.09
C LYS A 385 -7.26 -4.96 -24.89
N GLU A 386 -6.67 -6.15 -24.98
CA GLU A 386 -7.39 -7.41 -24.72
C GLU A 386 -7.68 -7.63 -23.24
N ARG A 387 -6.98 -6.94 -22.33
CA ARG A 387 -7.17 -7.11 -20.88
C ARG A 387 -8.61 -6.79 -20.46
N TRP A 388 -9.29 -5.87 -21.13
CA TRP A 388 -10.68 -5.49 -20.83
C TRP A 388 -11.70 -6.05 -21.82
N ARG A 389 -11.29 -7.03 -22.64
CA ARG A 389 -12.11 -7.57 -23.72
C ARG A 389 -13.39 -8.24 -23.23
N TYR A 390 -13.32 -9.05 -22.18
CA TYR A 390 -14.43 -9.93 -21.79
C TYR A 390 -15.06 -9.54 -20.46
N PHE A 391 -16.26 -8.96 -20.51
CA PHE A 391 -17.14 -8.81 -19.35
C PHE A 391 -18.15 -9.96 -19.31
N HIS A 392 -18.64 -10.33 -18.13
CA HIS A 392 -19.77 -11.26 -18.00
C HIS A 392 -20.91 -10.57 -17.25
N LEU A 393 -22.06 -10.39 -17.88
CA LEU A 393 -23.26 -9.82 -17.26
C LEU A 393 -24.27 -10.94 -17.01
N ILE A 394 -24.19 -11.57 -15.84
CA ILE A 394 -24.89 -12.83 -15.54
C ILE A 394 -26.15 -12.53 -14.70
N PRO A 395 -27.36 -12.85 -15.17
CA PRO A 395 -28.59 -12.70 -14.40
C PRO A 395 -28.61 -13.58 -13.14
N MET A 396 -29.20 -13.07 -12.06
CA MET A 396 -29.36 -13.78 -10.78
C MET A 396 -30.01 -15.16 -10.95
N LYS A 397 -31.07 -15.27 -11.77
CA LYS A 397 -31.77 -16.54 -12.04
C LYS A 397 -30.84 -17.63 -12.60
N GLU A 398 -29.85 -17.25 -13.40
CA GLU A 398 -28.89 -18.19 -13.98
C GLU A 398 -27.87 -18.63 -12.93
N LEU A 399 -27.47 -17.73 -12.03
CA LEU A 399 -26.61 -18.06 -10.90
C LEU A 399 -27.29 -18.97 -9.89
N VAL A 400 -28.60 -18.81 -9.65
CA VAL A 400 -29.39 -19.72 -8.81
C VAL A 400 -29.49 -21.09 -9.47
N ARG A 401 -29.86 -21.15 -10.76
CA ARG A 401 -29.95 -22.41 -11.52
C ARG A 401 -28.63 -23.20 -11.52
N ASP A 402 -27.50 -22.49 -11.59
CA ASP A 402 -26.16 -23.10 -11.62
C ASP A 402 -25.59 -23.40 -10.22
N GLY A 403 -26.35 -23.15 -9.14
CA GLY A 403 -25.96 -23.41 -7.75
C GLY A 403 -24.89 -22.45 -7.21
N VAL A 404 -24.75 -21.28 -7.83
CA VAL A 404 -23.79 -20.25 -7.41
C VAL A 404 -24.34 -19.42 -6.26
N VAL A 405 -25.61 -19.04 -6.36
CA VAL A 405 -26.34 -18.27 -5.36
C VAL A 405 -27.22 -19.21 -4.55
N SER A 406 -27.35 -18.96 -3.24
CA SER A 406 -28.21 -19.75 -2.38
C SER A 406 -29.67 -19.38 -2.60
N SER A 407 -30.56 -20.36 -2.72
CA SER A 407 -32.01 -20.16 -2.79
C SER A 407 -32.69 -20.95 -1.70
N LEU A 408 -33.52 -20.27 -0.89
CA LEU A 408 -34.35 -20.94 0.11
C LEU A 408 -35.47 -21.74 -0.56
N LYS A 409 -36.05 -21.20 -1.65
CA LYS A 409 -37.16 -21.84 -2.38
C LYS A 409 -36.74 -23.16 -3.03
N GLY A 410 -35.51 -23.23 -3.52
CA GLY A 410 -34.97 -24.44 -4.14
C GLY A 410 -34.06 -25.28 -3.22
N GLU A 411 -33.94 -24.91 -1.95
CA GLU A 411 -32.99 -25.51 -0.98
C GLU A 411 -31.53 -25.59 -1.50
N ILE A 412 -31.17 -24.68 -2.41
CA ILE A 412 -29.86 -24.64 -3.06
C ILE A 412 -28.87 -23.95 -2.12
N ARG A 413 -27.80 -24.65 -1.74
CA ARG A 413 -26.66 -24.04 -1.03
C ARG A 413 -25.66 -23.48 -2.05
N GLY A 414 -25.59 -22.16 -2.15
CA GLY A 414 -24.69 -21.47 -3.08
C GLY A 414 -23.21 -21.78 -2.82
N VAL A 415 -22.38 -21.55 -3.85
CA VAL A 415 -20.92 -21.67 -3.73
C VAL A 415 -20.27 -20.31 -3.47
N LYS A 416 -19.12 -20.33 -2.77
CA LYS A 416 -18.38 -19.09 -2.45
C LYS A 416 -17.55 -18.56 -3.61
N THR A 417 -17.40 -19.35 -4.68
CA THR A 417 -16.49 -19.06 -5.79
C THR A 417 -16.97 -19.72 -7.08
N ILE A 418 -16.72 -19.07 -8.22
CA ILE A 418 -16.92 -19.65 -9.56
C ILE A 418 -15.68 -19.44 -10.42
N ASN A 419 -15.58 -20.17 -11.53
CA ASN A 419 -14.58 -19.90 -12.56
C ASN A 419 -15.30 -19.47 -13.84
N LEU A 420 -14.76 -18.49 -14.55
CA LEU A 420 -15.29 -17.99 -15.82
C LEU A 420 -14.23 -18.12 -16.91
N ASP A 421 -14.68 -18.38 -18.15
CA ASP A 421 -13.79 -18.37 -19.30
C ASP A 421 -13.57 -16.94 -19.78
N CYS A 422 -12.40 -16.39 -19.42
CA CYS A 422 -11.94 -15.08 -19.87
C CYS A 422 -10.92 -15.19 -21.02
N SER A 423 -10.80 -16.36 -21.66
CA SER A 423 -9.87 -16.57 -22.77
C SER A 423 -10.49 -16.21 -24.12
N SER A 424 -9.64 -15.76 -25.04
CA SER A 424 -10.01 -15.48 -26.43
C SER A 424 -10.08 -16.72 -27.31
N ASP A 425 -9.56 -17.83 -26.82
CA ASP A 425 -9.46 -19.07 -27.57
C ASP A 425 -10.78 -19.83 -27.53
N GLU A 426 -11.49 -19.86 -28.66
CA GLU A 426 -12.74 -20.61 -28.78
C GLU A 426 -12.54 -22.12 -28.87
N SER A 427 -11.31 -22.57 -29.19
CA SER A 427 -10.96 -23.97 -29.41
C SER A 427 -10.67 -24.76 -28.13
N VAL A 428 -10.62 -24.10 -26.96
CA VAL A 428 -10.33 -24.78 -25.71
C VAL A 428 -11.48 -25.73 -25.38
N ASP A 429 -11.17 -27.03 -25.41
CA ASP A 429 -12.11 -28.11 -25.16
C ASP A 429 -12.74 -27.98 -23.76
N HIS A 430 -13.98 -27.48 -23.71
CA HIS A 430 -14.67 -27.05 -22.48
C HIS A 430 -15.16 -28.21 -21.60
N GLN A 431 -14.77 -29.45 -21.90
CA GLN A 431 -15.35 -30.66 -21.31
C GLN A 431 -15.17 -30.76 -19.78
N THR A 432 -14.21 -30.05 -19.18
CA THR A 432 -13.89 -30.22 -17.75
C THR A 432 -14.70 -29.35 -16.78
N ASN A 433 -15.45 -28.33 -17.23
CA ASN A 433 -16.23 -27.48 -16.33
C ASN A 433 -17.56 -27.01 -16.93
N ILE A 434 -18.56 -27.90 -16.81
CA ILE A 434 -19.95 -27.72 -17.26
C ILE A 434 -20.55 -26.37 -16.81
N ARG A 435 -20.20 -25.87 -15.62
CA ARG A 435 -20.73 -24.59 -15.13
C ARG A 435 -20.18 -23.40 -15.93
N SER A 436 -18.88 -23.38 -16.20
CA SER A 436 -18.25 -22.25 -16.90
C SER A 436 -18.72 -22.15 -18.34
N SER A 437 -18.93 -23.28 -19.03
CA SER A 437 -19.45 -23.30 -20.40
C SER A 437 -20.87 -22.74 -20.48
N ARG A 438 -21.77 -23.12 -19.56
CA ARG A 438 -23.15 -22.58 -19.52
C ARG A 438 -23.22 -21.08 -19.25
N LEU A 439 -22.26 -20.52 -18.51
CA LEU A 439 -22.20 -19.09 -18.22
C LEU A 439 -21.55 -18.26 -19.34
N ARG A 440 -20.89 -18.90 -20.31
CA ARG A 440 -20.19 -18.23 -21.43
C ARG A 440 -21.13 -17.43 -22.33
N LYS A 441 -22.40 -17.82 -22.45
CA LYS A 441 -23.43 -17.08 -23.21
C LYS A 441 -23.74 -15.68 -22.67
N TRP A 442 -23.30 -15.37 -21.44
CA TRP A 442 -23.44 -14.07 -20.80
C TRP A 442 -22.18 -13.19 -20.95
N ARG A 443 -21.20 -13.64 -21.76
CA ARG A 443 -19.95 -12.93 -22.04
C ARG A 443 -20.19 -11.85 -23.10
N ILE A 444 -19.69 -10.64 -22.81
CA ILE A 444 -19.69 -9.47 -23.68
C ILE A 444 -18.25 -9.27 -24.15
N ASP A 445 -18.03 -9.27 -25.46
CA ASP A 445 -16.73 -9.03 -26.09
C ASP A 445 -16.65 -7.58 -26.57
N THR A 446 -15.90 -6.73 -25.85
CA THR A 446 -15.80 -5.29 -26.13
C THR A 446 -14.95 -4.95 -27.35
N LEU A 447 -14.37 -5.95 -28.05
CA LEU A 447 -13.76 -5.72 -29.36
C LEU A 447 -14.78 -5.77 -30.50
N ARG A 448 -16.00 -6.27 -30.24
CA ARG A 448 -17.10 -6.12 -31.20
C ARG A 448 -17.47 -4.64 -31.34
N PRO A 449 -18.04 -4.22 -32.49
CA PRO A 449 -18.55 -2.86 -32.67
C PRO A 449 -19.36 -2.41 -31.44
N ALA A 450 -19.12 -1.19 -30.96
CA ALA A 450 -19.74 -0.67 -29.73
C ALA A 450 -21.28 -0.82 -29.74
N VAL A 451 -21.88 -0.62 -30.92
CA VAL A 451 -23.32 -0.79 -31.15
C VAL A 451 -23.79 -2.22 -30.83
N GLU A 452 -23.07 -3.26 -31.26
CA GLU A 452 -23.41 -4.66 -30.96
C GLU A 452 -23.30 -4.97 -29.46
N CYS A 453 -22.23 -4.50 -28.81
CA CYS A 453 -22.07 -4.65 -27.37
C CYS A 453 -23.23 -4.00 -26.62
N GLY A 454 -23.62 -2.80 -27.05
CA GLY A 454 -24.73 -2.06 -26.51
C GLY A 454 -26.07 -2.77 -26.68
N HIS A 455 -26.34 -3.31 -27.86
CA HIS A 455 -27.55 -4.10 -28.12
C HIS A 455 -27.60 -5.38 -27.27
N LEU A 456 -26.48 -6.07 -27.11
CA LEU A 456 -26.39 -7.26 -26.26
C LEU A 456 -26.72 -6.93 -24.80
N VAL A 457 -26.13 -5.87 -24.26
CA VAL A 457 -26.45 -5.41 -22.89
C VAL A 457 -27.94 -5.04 -22.80
N LYS A 458 -28.47 -4.28 -23.75
CA LYS A 458 -29.91 -3.93 -23.78
C LYS A 458 -30.81 -5.17 -23.81
N ALA A 459 -30.45 -6.18 -24.60
CA ALA A 459 -31.20 -7.43 -24.70
C ALA A 459 -31.18 -8.21 -23.37
N ILE A 460 -30.02 -8.26 -22.69
CA ILE A 460 -29.87 -8.90 -21.38
C ILE A 460 -30.74 -8.19 -20.34
N LEU A 461 -30.74 -6.84 -20.31
CA LEU A 461 -31.50 -6.04 -19.35
C LEU A 461 -33.01 -6.02 -19.64
N SER A 462 -33.39 -6.06 -20.92
CA SER A 462 -34.79 -6.03 -21.38
C SER A 462 -35.48 -7.39 -21.29
N ARG A 463 -34.74 -8.49 -21.16
CA ARG A 463 -35.33 -9.81 -20.89
C ARG A 463 -36.00 -9.75 -19.52
N LYS A 464 -37.28 -9.39 -19.51
CA LYS A 464 -38.16 -9.54 -18.36
C LYS A 464 -37.91 -10.93 -17.79
N SER A 465 -37.88 -11.03 -16.47
CA SER A 465 -37.96 -12.28 -15.71
C SER A 465 -39.29 -13.00 -15.94
N ALA A 466 -39.82 -12.96 -17.17
CA ALA A 466 -40.95 -13.75 -17.62
C ALA A 466 -40.58 -15.22 -17.45
N GLY A 467 -41.39 -15.90 -16.63
CA GLY A 467 -41.23 -17.32 -16.34
C GLY A 467 -41.16 -18.13 -17.63
N SER A 468 -40.16 -19.02 -17.69
CA SER A 468 -40.21 -20.33 -18.35
C SER A 468 -41.12 -20.48 -19.59
N VAL A 469 -40.93 -19.66 -20.63
CA VAL A 469 -41.36 -20.06 -21.98
C VAL A 469 -40.10 -20.35 -22.78
N GLY A 470 -39.94 -21.62 -23.13
CA GLY A 470 -38.74 -22.18 -23.76
C GLY A 470 -38.46 -21.52 -25.11
N ILE A 471 -37.49 -20.61 -25.12
CA ILE A 471 -36.84 -20.15 -26.33
C ILE A 471 -35.33 -20.24 -26.06
N GLU A 472 -34.75 -21.37 -26.45
CA GLU A 472 -33.30 -21.61 -26.47
C GLU A 472 -32.64 -21.02 -27.71
N GLU A 473 -33.14 -19.91 -28.27
CA GLU A 473 -32.41 -19.26 -29.35
C GLU A 473 -31.09 -18.68 -28.80
N PRO A 474 -29.93 -19.10 -29.35
CA PRO A 474 -28.64 -18.62 -28.91
C PRO A 474 -28.52 -17.12 -29.22
N ILE A 475 -28.15 -16.33 -28.21
CA ILE A 475 -27.98 -14.87 -28.30
C ILE A 475 -26.99 -14.44 -29.43
N HIS A 476 -26.20 -15.39 -29.94
CA HIS A 476 -25.26 -15.17 -31.03
C HIS A 476 -25.88 -15.14 -32.45
N SER A 477 -27.17 -15.44 -32.64
CA SER A 477 -27.81 -15.44 -33.97
C SER A 477 -28.28 -14.06 -34.47
N LEU A 478 -28.13 -12.99 -33.69
CA LEU A 478 -28.57 -11.63 -34.08
C LEU A 478 -27.60 -10.88 -35.03
N THR A 479 -26.67 -11.57 -35.69
CA THR A 479 -25.86 -10.98 -36.77
C THR A 479 -26.75 -10.65 -37.97
N VAL A 480 -26.91 -9.35 -38.23
CA VAL A 480 -27.69 -8.79 -39.34
C VAL A 480 -27.10 -9.27 -40.67
N ASN A 481 -27.86 -10.10 -41.38
CA ASN A 481 -27.59 -10.41 -42.79
C ASN A 481 -27.81 -9.13 -43.63
N HIS A 482 -26.72 -8.49 -44.05
CA HIS A 482 -26.73 -7.52 -45.15
C HIS A 482 -25.80 -8.03 -46.24
N SER A 483 -26.37 -8.71 -47.23
CA SER A 483 -25.70 -9.00 -48.48
C SER A 483 -26.65 -8.83 -49.68
N ARG A 484 -26.28 -7.86 -50.52
CA ARG A 484 -26.25 -7.87 -52.00
C ARG A 484 -27.55 -7.71 -52.82
N GLY A 485 -27.48 -6.65 -53.63
CA GLY A 485 -28.05 -6.47 -54.98
C GLY A 485 -28.10 -4.97 -55.30
N VAL A 486 -27.72 -4.38 -56.44
CA VAL A 486 -27.26 -4.80 -57.78
C VAL A 486 -26.57 -3.57 -58.42
N HIS A 487 -25.58 -3.77 -59.30
CA HIS A 487 -25.00 -2.75 -60.19
C HIS A 487 -25.81 -2.60 -61.50
N SER A 488 -26.02 -1.35 -61.98
CA SER A 488 -25.79 -0.83 -63.37
C SER A 488 -26.75 0.34 -63.67
N VAL A 489 -26.32 1.57 -63.97
CA VAL A 489 -25.81 2.19 -65.23
C VAL A 489 -26.74 3.35 -65.65
N ALA A 490 -26.08 4.47 -65.93
CA ALA A 490 -26.43 5.76 -66.55
C ALA A 490 -27.79 6.00 -67.25
N ALA A 491 -28.33 7.21 -67.04
CA ALA A 491 -28.71 8.14 -68.12
C ALA A 491 -28.81 9.59 -67.61
N GLU A 492 -28.29 10.52 -68.39
CA GLU A 492 -28.37 11.98 -68.23
C GLU A 492 -29.80 12.52 -68.38
N ALA A 493 -30.15 13.59 -67.65
CA ALA A 493 -30.87 14.74 -68.22
C ALA A 493 -30.83 15.95 -67.27
N LYS A 494 -30.47 17.10 -67.84
CA LYS A 494 -30.45 18.45 -67.26
C LYS A 494 -31.87 18.95 -66.95
N GLN A 495 -32.05 19.68 -65.84
CA GLN A 495 -32.63 21.05 -65.80
C GLN A 495 -32.77 21.59 -64.37
N THR A 496 -32.16 22.75 -64.13
CA THR A 496 -32.33 23.74 -63.04
C THR A 496 -33.63 24.56 -63.19
N PRO A 497 -33.96 25.55 -62.32
CA PRO A 497 -33.90 25.63 -60.86
C PRO A 497 -35.20 26.24 -60.25
N LYS A 498 -35.37 26.22 -58.92
CA LYS A 498 -36.16 27.26 -58.21
C LYS A 498 -35.52 27.64 -56.87
N GLN A 499 -35.08 28.90 -56.82
CA GLN A 499 -34.64 29.61 -55.64
C GLN A 499 -35.83 29.94 -54.72
N ILE A 500 -35.65 29.83 -53.41
CA ILE A 500 -36.28 30.74 -52.44
C ILE A 500 -35.22 31.16 -51.42
N SER A 501 -35.11 32.47 -51.28
CA SER A 501 -34.22 33.25 -50.42
C SER A 501 -34.87 33.49 -49.06
N SER A 502 -34.07 33.51 -47.98
CA SER A 502 -34.22 34.55 -46.94
C SER A 502 -32.92 34.74 -46.14
N LYS A 503 -32.75 35.99 -45.72
CA LYS A 503 -31.55 36.70 -45.25
C LYS A 503 -31.55 36.85 -43.71
N VAL A 504 -30.35 36.79 -43.08
CA VAL A 504 -29.69 37.78 -42.15
C VAL A 504 -30.43 38.12 -40.81
N PRO A 505 -29.82 38.66 -39.70
CA PRO A 505 -28.41 39.03 -39.38
C PRO A 505 -27.82 38.50 -38.05
N LEU A 506 -26.51 38.70 -37.92
CA LEU A 506 -25.77 38.85 -36.64
C LEU A 506 -26.01 40.25 -36.02
N GLU A 507 -26.20 40.30 -34.71
CA GLU A 507 -26.00 41.49 -33.88
C GLU A 507 -24.84 41.28 -32.90
N ALA A 508 -24.00 42.31 -32.78
CA ALA A 508 -22.98 42.48 -31.78
C ALA A 508 -23.45 43.55 -30.78
N ASN A 509 -23.13 43.38 -29.49
CA ASN A 509 -23.25 44.43 -28.49
C ASN A 509 -21.98 44.51 -27.61
N PRO A 510 -21.51 45.72 -27.26
CA PRO A 510 -20.35 45.95 -26.40
C PRO A 510 -20.78 46.29 -24.96
N LEU A 511 -19.95 46.03 -23.94
CA LEU A 511 -19.98 46.77 -22.67
C LEU A 511 -18.70 46.59 -21.82
N THR A 512 -18.04 47.73 -21.63
CA THR A 512 -17.45 48.30 -20.40
C THR A 512 -16.48 47.50 -19.51
N THR A 513 -15.27 48.04 -19.46
CA THR A 513 -14.30 48.03 -18.35
C THR A 513 -14.83 48.79 -17.12
N PRO A 514 -14.36 48.41 -15.91
CA PRO A 514 -14.04 49.43 -14.92
C PRO A 514 -12.68 49.22 -14.22
N GLU A 515 -12.27 50.32 -13.61
CA GLU A 515 -10.95 50.71 -13.15
C GLU A 515 -10.43 50.02 -11.88
N LEU A 516 -9.11 50.06 -11.73
CA LEU A 516 -8.33 49.85 -10.51
C LEU A 516 -8.67 50.87 -9.41
N PRO A 517 -8.49 50.49 -8.13
CA PRO A 517 -7.99 51.44 -7.15
C PRO A 517 -6.64 51.02 -6.55
N ARG A 518 -5.90 52.08 -6.23
CA ARG A 518 -4.52 52.16 -5.78
C ARG A 518 -4.30 51.63 -4.36
N PHE A 519 -3.05 51.22 -4.14
CA PHE A 519 -2.45 50.83 -2.87
C PHE A 519 -2.54 51.91 -1.79
N ALA A 520 -2.87 51.50 -0.57
CA ALA A 520 -2.62 52.24 0.65
C ALA A 520 -1.74 51.40 1.59
N HIS A 521 -0.66 52.00 2.06
CA HIS A 521 0.26 51.54 3.10
C HIS A 521 -0.43 51.42 4.47
N PHE A 522 0.00 50.46 5.30
CA PHE A 522 -0.03 50.51 6.77
C PHE A 522 1.00 49.50 7.35
N PRO A 523 1.40 49.62 8.64
CA PRO A 523 2.79 49.50 9.05
C PRO A 523 3.06 48.24 9.87
N SER A 524 4.35 47.99 10.04
CA SER A 524 4.96 47.09 11.01
C SER A 524 4.46 47.32 12.43
N SER A 525 4.11 46.23 13.13
CA SER A 525 4.08 46.21 14.60
C SER A 525 4.77 44.95 15.12
N GLU A 526 5.72 45.20 16.01
CA GLU A 526 6.42 44.25 16.86
C GLU A 526 5.45 43.66 17.90
N ALA A 527 5.59 42.39 18.22
CA ALA A 527 5.01 41.84 19.45
C ALA A 527 5.88 40.71 20.03
N SER A 528 6.41 41.07 21.20
CA SER A 528 6.97 40.32 22.31
C SER A 528 6.49 38.87 22.57
N LEU A 529 7.47 38.05 22.99
CA LEU A 529 7.32 36.76 23.67
C LEU A 529 6.69 36.92 25.07
N PRO A 530 6.04 35.86 25.58
CA PRO A 530 6.30 35.49 26.96
C PRO A 530 6.56 33.98 27.18
N THR A 531 7.52 33.77 28.06
CA THR A 531 7.95 32.55 28.73
C THR A 531 6.89 32.01 29.68
N GLY A 532 6.75 30.68 29.77
CA GLY A 532 5.85 30.03 30.73
C GLY A 532 6.23 28.57 31.04
N ARG A 533 6.60 28.32 32.29
CA ARG A 533 7.13 27.08 32.88
C ARG A 533 6.11 25.91 32.91
N LEU A 534 6.62 24.69 32.81
CA LEU A 534 5.93 23.41 33.06
C LEU A 534 6.04 22.99 34.54
N PRO A 535 5.04 22.27 35.10
CA PRO A 535 5.25 21.37 36.22
C PRO A 535 5.08 19.88 35.81
N LEU A 536 6.09 19.10 36.22
CA LEU A 536 6.14 17.63 36.24
C LEU A 536 5.23 17.07 37.35
N PHE A 537 4.48 16.00 37.07
CA PHE A 537 4.07 15.04 38.10
C PHE A 537 4.07 13.60 37.55
N MET A 538 4.90 12.76 38.18
CA MET A 538 4.93 11.30 38.05
C MET A 538 3.87 10.68 38.95
N SER A 539 3.21 9.59 38.51
CA SER A 539 2.58 8.64 39.43
C SER A 539 2.56 7.21 38.88
N GLN A 540 2.57 6.26 39.80
CA GLN A 540 3.07 4.90 39.71
C GLN A 540 2.01 3.88 39.25
N PHE A 541 2.47 2.76 38.69
CA PHE A 541 1.66 1.63 38.23
C PHE A 541 1.41 0.58 39.32
N SER A 542 0.26 -0.10 39.23
CA SER A 542 0.11 -1.50 39.64
C SER A 542 -0.85 -2.24 38.71
N SER A 543 -0.60 -3.52 38.45
CA SER A 543 -1.45 -4.40 37.63
C SER A 543 -1.34 -5.85 38.13
N PRO A 544 -2.43 -6.64 38.20
CA PRO A 544 -2.34 -8.06 38.48
C PRO A 544 -2.53 -8.94 37.22
N SER A 545 -1.97 -10.15 37.38
CA SER A 545 -1.72 -11.23 36.43
C SER A 545 -2.93 -12.11 36.07
N SER A 546 -2.86 -12.80 34.93
CA SER A 546 -3.42 -14.16 34.81
C SER A 546 -2.75 -14.98 33.70
N ASP A 547 -2.57 -16.27 34.01
CA ASP A 547 -1.81 -17.29 33.30
C ASP A 547 -2.62 -18.02 32.22
N CYS A 548 -1.93 -18.47 31.17
CA CYS A 548 -2.35 -19.64 30.38
C CYS A 548 -1.14 -20.28 29.66
N LYS A 549 -0.98 -21.59 29.87
CA LYS A 549 0.08 -22.45 29.29
C LYS A 549 -0.30 -22.92 27.89
N VAL A 550 0.62 -22.79 26.92
CA VAL A 550 0.54 -23.46 25.60
C VAL A 550 1.94 -23.98 25.21
N THR A 551 1.97 -25.24 24.76
CA THR A 551 3.13 -26.05 24.37
C THR A 551 3.93 -25.49 23.17
N GLN A 552 5.26 -25.55 23.26
CA GLN A 552 6.22 -24.96 22.31
C GLN A 552 6.65 -25.92 21.21
N HIS A 553 6.44 -25.54 19.94
CA HIS A 553 7.27 -25.99 18.81
C HIS A 553 8.42 -24.99 18.56
N ARG A 554 9.63 -25.52 18.35
CA ARG A 554 10.91 -24.83 18.18
C ARG A 554 10.86 -23.87 16.97
N LYS A 555 10.71 -22.56 17.22
CA LYS A 555 10.74 -21.49 16.21
C LYS A 555 12.16 -20.93 16.08
N THR A 556 12.73 -20.95 14.89
CA THR A 556 13.96 -20.22 14.55
C THR A 556 13.70 -18.71 14.62
N SER A 557 14.69 -17.95 15.12
CA SER A 557 14.63 -16.49 15.30
C SER A 557 14.32 -15.79 13.97
N LYS A 558 13.09 -15.26 13.82
CA LYS A 558 12.70 -14.44 12.66
C LYS A 558 13.49 -13.14 12.66
N GLN A 559 14.34 -12.94 11.65
CA GLN A 559 15.01 -11.66 11.40
C GLN A 559 14.02 -10.57 10.97
N MET A 560 14.42 -9.32 11.21
CA MET A 560 13.59 -8.14 10.98
C MET A 560 13.52 -7.80 9.47
N PRO A 561 12.34 -7.47 8.91
CA PRO A 561 12.21 -7.03 7.52
C PRO A 561 13.08 -5.80 7.21
N LEU A 562 13.55 -5.68 5.97
CA LEU A 562 14.52 -4.66 5.54
C LEU A 562 14.01 -3.22 5.73
N ASN A 563 12.76 -2.92 5.34
CA ASN A 563 12.14 -1.60 5.56
C ASN A 563 12.13 -1.20 7.05
N LYS A 564 11.86 -2.17 7.91
CA LYS A 564 11.84 -1.94 9.36
C LYS A 564 13.24 -1.65 9.91
N ARG A 565 14.31 -2.16 9.27
CA ARG A 565 15.69 -1.83 9.65
C ARG A 565 16.02 -0.38 9.33
N TYR A 566 15.63 0.10 8.15
CA TYR A 566 15.79 1.50 7.77
C TYR A 566 15.04 2.46 8.70
N GLU A 567 13.78 2.15 9.03
CA GLU A 567 13.00 2.94 10.00
C GLU A 567 13.66 2.96 11.39
N THR A 568 14.24 1.84 11.80
CA THR A 568 14.98 1.73 13.08
C THR A 568 16.22 2.62 13.05
N GLU A 569 16.97 2.64 11.95
CA GLU A 569 18.17 3.45 11.78
C GLU A 569 17.85 4.95 11.73
N ARG A 570 16.84 5.35 10.96
CA ARG A 570 16.36 6.74 10.92
C ARG A 570 15.89 7.22 12.30
N THR A 571 15.17 6.37 13.03
CA THR A 571 14.72 6.70 14.40
C THR A 571 15.90 6.82 15.36
N ALA A 572 16.91 5.95 15.23
CA ALA A 572 18.12 5.99 16.04
C ALA A 572 18.94 7.27 15.78
N ILE A 573 19.12 7.66 14.52
CA ILE A 573 19.78 8.93 14.15
C ILE A 573 18.97 10.12 14.70
N ALA A 574 17.66 10.13 14.52
CA ALA A 574 16.81 11.21 15.03
C ALA A 574 16.88 11.36 16.57
N LEU A 575 16.95 10.24 17.30
CA LEU A 575 17.17 10.27 18.75
C LEU A 575 18.54 10.83 19.12
N LEU A 576 19.59 10.44 18.38
CA LEU A 576 20.94 10.92 18.60
C LEU A 576 21.04 12.43 18.34
N ARG A 577 20.42 12.94 17.27
CA ARG A 577 20.33 14.38 16.97
C ARG A 577 19.65 15.19 18.06
N LYS A 578 18.59 14.66 18.67
CA LYS A 578 17.94 15.32 19.82
C LYS A 578 18.89 15.47 21.02
N SER A 579 19.80 14.53 21.22
CA SER A 579 20.83 14.60 22.25
C SER A 579 22.01 15.52 21.90
N PHE A 580 22.04 16.14 20.71
CA PHE A 580 23.02 17.16 20.37
C PHE A 580 22.59 18.56 20.79
N LEU A 581 21.30 18.76 21.08
CA LEU A 581 20.78 20.07 21.43
C LEU A 581 21.43 20.61 22.72
N PRO A 582 21.69 21.92 22.78
CA PRO A 582 22.24 22.55 23.98
C PRO A 582 21.25 22.46 25.15
N SER A 583 21.80 22.42 26.35
CA SER A 583 21.09 22.46 27.63
C SER A 583 21.95 23.18 28.67
N GLU A 584 21.41 23.46 29.85
CA GLU A 584 22.16 24.13 30.92
C GLU A 584 23.47 23.42 31.28
N ALA A 585 23.51 22.08 31.17
CA ALA A 585 24.67 21.26 31.53
C ALA A 585 25.51 20.79 30.33
N PHE A 586 25.13 21.14 29.10
CA PHE A 586 25.78 20.66 27.88
C PHE A 586 25.67 21.70 26.77
N THR A 587 26.81 22.21 26.32
CA THR A 587 26.90 23.27 25.28
C THR A 587 26.33 22.86 23.93
N GLY A 588 26.10 21.56 23.71
CA GLY A 588 25.58 21.01 22.46
C GLY A 588 26.66 20.60 21.47
N LEU A 589 26.23 19.85 20.46
CA LEU A 589 26.99 19.52 19.27
C LEU A 589 26.23 20.03 18.04
N GLU A 590 26.96 20.40 17.00
CA GLU A 590 26.41 20.72 15.70
C GLU A 590 26.84 19.69 14.64
N GLU A 591 26.02 19.58 13.60
CA GLU A 591 26.30 18.85 12.37
C GLU A 591 26.64 19.84 11.25
N PRO A 592 27.36 19.43 10.20
CA PRO A 592 27.62 20.30 9.06
C PRO A 592 26.32 20.71 8.38
N LEU A 593 26.24 21.96 7.92
CA LEU A 593 25.09 22.46 7.14
C LEU A 593 24.85 21.64 5.87
N ALA A 594 25.93 21.16 5.24
CA ALA A 594 25.86 20.20 4.16
C ALA A 594 25.86 18.78 4.74
N GLU A 595 24.76 18.04 4.55
CA GLU A 595 24.68 16.64 4.97
C GLU A 595 25.83 15.83 4.39
N LEU A 596 26.37 14.90 5.19
CA LEU A 596 27.27 13.90 4.66
C LEU A 596 26.55 13.13 3.56
N PRO A 597 27.22 12.86 2.43
CA PRO A 597 26.59 12.09 1.39
C PRO A 597 26.25 10.68 1.91
N PRO A 598 25.19 10.02 1.40
CA PRO A 598 24.73 8.72 1.89
C PRO A 598 25.75 7.57 1.73
N TYR A 599 26.84 7.83 1.03
CA TYR A 599 27.94 6.93 0.75
C TYR A 599 29.18 7.20 1.62
N ALA A 600 29.18 8.30 2.38
CA ALA A 600 30.23 8.60 3.34
C ALA A 600 30.39 7.41 4.29
N ARG A 601 31.63 7.15 4.67
CA ARG A 601 31.94 6.07 5.59
C ARG A 601 31.46 6.35 7.02
N ALA A 602 31.12 7.59 7.35
CA ALA A 602 30.43 7.99 8.57
C ALA A 602 28.98 8.36 8.26
N ASP A 603 28.06 8.09 9.18
CA ASP A 603 26.64 8.47 9.04
C ASP A 603 26.41 9.92 9.50
N LEU A 604 27.22 10.41 10.45
CA LEU A 604 27.16 11.77 10.98
C LEU A 604 28.59 12.33 11.13
N ALA A 605 28.70 13.66 11.08
CA ALA A 605 29.89 14.41 11.45
C ALA A 605 29.48 15.39 12.53
N VAL A 606 30.15 15.38 13.69
CA VAL A 606 29.78 16.25 14.82
C VAL A 606 30.98 17.04 15.35
N ARG A 607 30.72 18.24 15.85
CA ARG A 607 31.67 19.08 16.59
C ARG A 607 30.93 19.95 17.62
N PRO A 608 31.63 20.56 18.59
CA PRO A 608 30.99 21.49 19.52
C PRO A 608 30.33 22.68 18.83
N ILE A 609 29.17 23.11 19.34
CA ILE A 609 28.53 24.35 18.89
C ILE A 609 29.49 25.53 19.11
N GLY A 610 29.65 26.37 18.08
CA GLY A 610 30.52 27.54 18.12
C GLY A 610 32.00 27.26 17.83
N TYR A 611 32.40 26.01 17.57
CA TYR A 611 33.76 25.73 17.13
C TYR A 611 33.93 26.05 15.63
N HIS A 612 34.83 26.97 15.29
CA HIS A 612 34.99 27.45 13.91
C HIS A 612 35.94 26.60 13.05
N GLY A 613 36.77 25.74 13.64
CA GLY A 613 37.71 24.91 12.89
C GLY A 613 37.05 23.77 12.11
N ASP A 614 37.66 23.35 11.00
CA ASP A 614 37.18 22.23 10.17
C ASP A 614 37.64 20.88 10.72
N HIS A 615 37.31 20.62 11.99
CA HIS A 615 37.65 19.39 12.70
C HIS A 615 36.38 18.68 13.16
N TRP A 616 35.96 17.70 12.38
CA TRP A 616 34.75 16.94 12.63
C TRP A 616 35.07 15.56 13.17
N LEU A 617 34.31 15.13 14.18
CA LEU A 617 34.34 13.75 14.64
C LEU A 617 33.43 12.90 13.74
N PRO A 618 33.97 11.94 12.96
CA PRO A 618 33.17 10.98 12.23
C PRO A 618 32.45 10.02 13.18
N VAL A 619 31.14 9.88 12.99
CA VAL A 619 30.28 9.00 13.78
C VAL A 619 29.55 8.02 12.86
N GLN A 620 29.75 6.73 13.07
CA GLN A 620 28.96 5.65 12.47
C GLN A 620 27.89 5.20 13.45
N VAL A 621 26.63 5.25 13.03
CA VAL A 621 25.49 4.75 13.79
C VAL A 621 25.19 3.30 13.39
N LYS A 622 24.90 2.45 14.38
CA LYS A 622 24.37 1.11 14.18
C LYS A 622 23.10 0.96 15.00
N SER A 623 22.02 0.49 14.38
CA SER A 623 20.75 0.33 15.07
C SER A 623 20.28 -1.12 15.12
N ALA A 624 19.59 -1.48 16.21
CA ALA A 624 18.95 -2.77 16.36
C ALA A 624 17.61 -2.62 17.10
N THR A 625 16.66 -3.52 16.86
CA THR A 625 15.50 -3.64 17.75
C THR A 625 15.75 -4.73 18.78
N ARG A 626 15.57 -4.41 20.06
CA ARG A 626 15.77 -5.37 21.16
C ARG A 626 14.81 -6.55 20.98
N GLN A 627 15.35 -7.76 20.93
CA GLN A 627 14.53 -8.96 20.93
C GLN A 627 14.06 -9.19 22.37
N VAL A 628 12.75 -9.10 22.60
CA VAL A 628 12.15 -9.52 23.88
C VAL A 628 12.40 -11.02 24.01
N PRO A 629 13.03 -11.49 25.12
CA PRO A 629 13.19 -12.92 25.35
C PRO A 629 11.84 -13.62 25.20
N MET A 630 11.79 -14.71 24.44
CA MET A 630 10.57 -15.52 24.42
C MET A 630 10.32 -16.03 25.84
N LYS A 631 9.09 -15.85 26.35
CA LYS A 631 8.66 -16.36 27.67
C LYS A 631 9.13 -17.81 27.82
N GLY A 632 9.98 -18.05 28.84
CA GLY A 632 10.51 -19.39 29.17
C GLY A 632 11.97 -19.66 28.78
N VAL A 633 12.66 -18.77 28.05
CA VAL A 633 14.09 -18.93 27.74
C VAL A 633 14.92 -17.97 28.59
N ARG A 634 15.70 -18.50 29.55
CA ARG A 634 16.66 -17.74 30.39
C ARG A 634 17.87 -17.25 29.60
N ARG A 635 17.67 -16.49 28.52
CA ARG A 635 18.76 -15.80 27.81
C ARG A 635 18.62 -14.31 28.06
N SER A 636 19.70 -13.69 28.53
CA SER A 636 19.79 -12.24 28.66
C SER A 636 19.45 -11.57 27.33
N PRO A 637 18.68 -10.47 27.34
CA PRO A 637 18.35 -9.73 26.13
C PRO A 637 19.60 -9.41 25.32
N THR A 638 19.52 -9.65 24.02
CA THR A 638 20.66 -9.48 23.10
C THR A 638 20.27 -8.58 21.94
N CYS A 639 21.14 -7.63 21.60
CA CYS A 639 21.06 -6.75 20.46
C CYS A 639 22.15 -7.10 19.44
N ASN A 640 21.81 -7.19 18.16
CA ASN A 640 22.76 -7.53 17.09
C ASN A 640 22.81 -6.39 16.09
N PHE A 641 23.97 -5.75 16.01
CA PHE A 641 24.22 -4.52 15.24
C PHE A 641 24.84 -4.80 13.86
N GLY A 642 25.18 -6.06 13.57
CA GLY A 642 25.85 -6.43 12.32
C GLY A 642 27.32 -6.03 12.31
N SER A 643 27.94 -6.03 11.13
CA SER A 643 29.37 -5.76 10.96
C SER A 643 29.71 -4.32 11.32
N VAL A 644 30.79 -4.17 12.08
CA VAL A 644 31.37 -2.89 12.52
C VAL A 644 32.85 -2.79 12.16
N ARG A 645 33.31 -3.58 11.19
CA ARG A 645 34.69 -3.52 10.71
C ARG A 645 34.90 -2.34 9.77
N GLY A 646 36.13 -1.83 9.76
CA GLY A 646 36.51 -0.75 8.86
C GLY A 646 35.91 0.58 9.28
N TYR A 647 35.83 0.87 10.58
CA TYR A 647 35.48 2.19 11.13
C TYR A 647 36.63 2.83 11.92
N ASP A 648 37.86 2.38 11.67
CA ASP A 648 39.10 2.96 12.21
C ASP A 648 39.10 4.49 12.10
N GLY A 649 39.43 5.14 13.21
CA GLY A 649 39.43 6.58 13.41
C GLY A 649 38.06 7.17 13.76
N MET A 650 36.97 6.38 13.79
CA MET A 650 35.60 6.85 13.95
C MET A 650 34.97 6.39 15.27
N SER A 651 33.98 7.15 15.76
CA SER A 651 33.11 6.72 16.85
C SER A 651 31.99 5.82 16.30
N VAL A 652 31.80 4.64 16.86
CA VAL A 652 30.69 3.74 16.51
C VAL A 652 29.62 3.77 17.60
N VAL A 653 28.46 4.33 17.28
CA VAL A 653 27.32 4.49 18.20
C VAL A 653 26.28 3.41 17.94
N CYS A 654 26.17 2.45 18.85
CA CYS A 654 25.20 1.35 18.77
C CYS A 654 23.92 1.71 19.55
N ILE A 655 22.76 1.80 18.88
CA ILE A 655 21.48 2.19 19.48
C ILE A 655 20.46 1.05 19.40
N ALA A 656 20.04 0.54 20.56
CA ALA A 656 18.98 -0.46 20.65
C ALA A 656 17.62 0.19 20.91
N LEU A 657 16.74 0.18 19.91
CA LEU A 657 15.36 0.63 20.04
C LEU A 657 14.50 -0.45 20.72
N GLN A 658 13.72 -0.02 21.71
CA GLN A 658 12.86 -0.89 22.50
C GLN A 658 11.50 -1.03 21.81
N LYS A 659 10.97 -2.25 21.69
CA LYS A 659 9.63 -2.49 21.11
C LYS A 659 8.48 -1.98 21.98
N ASN A 660 8.73 -1.83 23.28
CA ASN A 660 7.78 -1.29 24.24
C ASN A 660 8.17 0.15 24.52
N LEU A 661 7.26 1.10 24.21
CA LEU A 661 7.49 2.55 24.36
C LEU A 661 7.86 2.99 25.80
N ASN A 662 7.68 2.12 26.79
CA ASN A 662 7.89 2.43 28.19
C ASN A 662 9.34 2.23 28.67
N GLN A 663 10.23 1.65 27.84
CA GLN A 663 11.64 1.51 28.18
C GLN A 663 12.48 2.42 27.30
N GLN A 664 13.40 3.16 27.91
CA GLN A 664 14.27 4.08 27.18
C GLN A 664 15.20 3.32 26.22
N PRO A 665 15.48 3.88 25.03
CA PRO A 665 16.50 3.33 24.14
C PRO A 665 17.84 3.19 24.86
N LYS A 666 18.56 2.09 24.61
CA LYS A 666 19.93 1.93 25.11
C LYS A 666 20.93 2.36 24.04
N VAL A 667 22.03 2.98 24.44
CA VAL A 667 23.10 3.41 23.54
C VAL A 667 24.46 3.00 24.09
N TRP A 668 25.35 2.59 23.19
CA TRP A 668 26.74 2.28 23.49
C TRP A 668 27.67 2.98 22.49
N LEU A 669 28.84 3.39 22.94
CA LEU A 669 29.85 4.07 22.15
C LEU A 669 31.14 3.27 22.18
N PHE A 670 31.69 3.00 21.00
CA PHE A 670 32.95 2.27 20.86
C PHE A 670 33.88 3.03 19.90
N PRO A 671 35.20 3.03 20.15
CA PRO A 671 36.16 3.41 19.13
C PRO A 671 36.14 2.37 18.00
N GLY A 672 36.24 2.81 16.75
CA GLY A 672 36.20 1.90 15.59
C GLY A 672 37.30 0.84 15.61
N GLU A 673 38.47 1.16 16.17
CA GLU A 673 39.60 0.22 16.36
C GLU A 673 39.25 -0.94 17.30
N TYR A 674 38.32 -0.74 18.23
CA TYR A 674 37.91 -1.75 19.20
C TYR A 674 37.51 -3.06 18.51
N PHE A 675 36.96 -2.95 17.31
CA PHE A 675 36.46 -4.09 16.54
C PHE A 675 37.50 -4.80 15.67
N LYS A 676 38.73 -4.28 15.57
CA LYS A 676 39.85 -4.99 14.89
C LYS A 676 40.18 -6.29 15.59
N SER A 677 40.08 -6.30 16.93
CA SER A 677 40.39 -7.45 17.79
C SER A 677 39.31 -8.55 17.77
N LEU A 678 38.14 -8.31 17.17
CA LEU A 678 37.08 -9.31 17.06
C LEU A 678 37.47 -10.38 16.02
N GLY A 679 38.17 -11.41 16.48
CA GLY A 679 38.74 -12.52 15.69
C GLY A 679 37.74 -13.43 14.93
N GLY A 680 36.48 -13.04 14.78
CA GLY A 680 35.50 -13.77 13.96
C GLY A 680 35.47 -13.27 12.52
N LYS A 681 35.44 -14.18 11.52
CA LYS A 681 35.37 -13.88 10.06
C LYS A 681 34.29 -12.88 9.61
N ARG A 682 33.37 -12.44 10.49
CA ARG A 682 32.20 -11.60 10.15
C ARG A 682 32.16 -10.22 10.82
N GLY A 683 32.98 -9.93 11.83
CA GLY A 683 33.03 -8.60 12.44
C GLY A 683 31.71 -8.09 13.06
N ASP A 684 30.76 -8.99 13.34
CA ASP A 684 29.43 -8.63 13.86
C ASP A 684 29.48 -8.26 15.34
N VAL A 685 28.89 -7.12 15.74
CA VAL A 685 28.70 -6.77 17.16
C VAL A 685 27.38 -7.29 17.70
N ARG A 686 27.49 -7.98 18.82
CA ARG A 686 26.37 -8.52 19.58
C ARG A 686 26.51 -8.11 21.04
N ILE A 687 25.68 -7.17 21.48
CA ILE A 687 25.66 -6.69 22.87
C ILE A 687 24.60 -7.47 23.62
N THR A 688 25.03 -8.17 24.67
CA THR A 688 24.15 -8.91 25.58
C THR A 688 24.12 -8.13 26.89
N GLU A 689 22.94 -7.98 27.48
CA GLU A 689 22.80 -7.26 28.75
C GLU A 689 23.63 -7.91 29.86
N GLY A 690 24.47 -7.11 30.53
CA GLY A 690 25.49 -7.56 31.49
C GLY A 690 26.67 -8.32 30.86
N GLY A 691 26.79 -8.31 29.53
CA GLY A 691 27.86 -8.99 28.80
C GLY A 691 29.11 -8.13 28.63
N LYS A 692 30.11 -8.69 27.95
CA LYS A 692 31.42 -8.06 27.69
C LYS A 692 31.35 -6.65 27.07
N TYR A 693 30.33 -6.38 26.25
CA TYR A 693 30.16 -5.10 25.55
C TYR A 693 29.10 -4.18 26.18
N ASP A 694 28.51 -4.61 27.31
CA ASP A 694 27.53 -3.82 28.07
C ASP A 694 28.22 -3.32 29.35
N GLN A 695 29.25 -2.50 29.17
CA GLN A 695 30.10 -2.00 30.25
C GLN A 695 29.78 -0.52 30.54
N PRO A 696 29.85 -0.05 31.81
CA PRO A 696 29.46 1.31 32.17
C PRO A 696 30.22 2.43 31.44
N ASP A 697 31.46 2.17 31.05
CA ASP A 697 32.33 3.09 30.30
C ASP A 697 31.89 3.28 28.84
N THR A 698 31.30 2.24 28.25
CA THR A 698 30.76 2.25 26.88
C THR A 698 29.29 2.61 26.82
N GLN A 699 28.55 2.45 27.91
CA GLN A 699 27.12 2.70 27.98
C GLN A 699 26.81 4.20 28.14
N GLY A 700 25.94 4.71 27.28
CA GLY A 700 25.44 6.08 27.36
C GLY A 700 23.94 6.15 27.67
N SER A 701 23.46 7.38 27.87
CA SER A 701 22.06 7.73 28.07
C SER A 701 21.64 8.84 27.12
N PHE A 702 20.37 8.84 26.68
CA PHE A 702 19.78 9.97 25.96
C PHE A 702 19.26 11.06 26.91
N LEU A 703 19.20 10.77 28.21
CA LEU A 703 18.80 11.73 29.25
C LEU A 703 20.03 12.40 29.88
N LEU A 704 19.86 13.67 30.22
CA LEU A 704 20.85 14.49 30.91
C LEU A 704 20.87 14.27 32.44
N ASP A 705 19.88 13.57 33.00
CA ASP A 705 19.69 13.41 34.45
C ASP A 705 20.76 12.54 35.16
N GLY A 706 21.70 11.96 34.42
CA GLY A 706 22.85 11.21 34.94
C GLY A 706 22.51 9.90 35.66
N THR A 707 21.24 9.55 35.80
CA THR A 707 20.80 8.39 36.61
C THR A 707 21.13 7.04 36.00
N ASN A 708 21.38 6.98 34.68
CA ASN A 708 21.55 5.74 33.92
C ASN A 708 22.75 5.77 32.95
N GLY A 709 23.84 6.42 33.35
CA GLY A 709 25.07 6.55 32.55
C GLY A 709 25.28 7.96 32.00
N ARG A 710 26.40 8.17 31.30
CA ARG A 710 26.77 9.49 30.76
C ARG A 710 25.87 9.85 29.57
N HIS A 711 25.45 11.11 29.49
CA HIS A 711 24.70 11.61 28.34
C HIS A 711 25.51 11.43 27.04
N VAL A 712 24.87 10.89 26.00
CA VAL A 712 25.57 10.52 24.74
C VAL A 712 26.20 11.72 24.04
N GLY A 713 25.56 12.89 24.06
CA GLY A 713 26.13 14.11 23.51
C GLY A 713 27.41 14.52 24.25
N THR A 714 27.41 14.41 25.59
CA THR A 714 28.57 14.71 26.43
C THR A 714 29.71 13.71 26.17
N MET A 715 29.40 12.43 25.98
CA MET A 715 30.41 11.41 25.62
C MET A 715 31.08 11.72 24.28
N LEU A 716 30.29 12.05 23.24
CA LEU A 716 30.83 12.42 21.92
C LEU A 716 31.66 13.70 21.98
N PHE A 717 31.24 14.68 22.79
CA PHE A 717 32.01 15.90 23.05
C PHE A 717 33.37 15.60 23.70
N SER A 718 33.41 14.76 24.75
CA SER A 718 34.69 14.35 25.37
C SER A 718 35.58 13.57 24.40
N ILE A 719 35.00 12.72 23.54
CA ILE A 719 35.73 12.03 22.48
C ILE A 719 36.33 13.03 21.48
N TRP A 720 35.54 14.01 21.05
CA TRP A 720 35.99 15.06 20.13
C TRP A 720 37.15 15.87 20.75
N GLN A 721 37.05 16.27 22.02
CA GLN A 721 38.10 17.00 22.74
C GLN A 721 39.39 16.17 22.85
N SER A 722 39.26 14.89 23.22
CA SER A 722 40.41 13.98 23.29
C SER A 722 41.10 13.90 21.94
N ALA A 723 40.33 13.68 20.86
CA ALA A 723 40.85 13.60 19.50
C ALA A 723 41.51 14.91 19.04
N LEU A 724 40.99 16.08 19.43
CA LEU A 724 41.58 17.38 19.14
C LEU A 724 42.97 17.53 19.77
N THR A 725 43.15 17.02 20.99
CA THR A 725 44.45 17.01 21.70
C THR A 725 45.38 15.86 21.28
N GLY A 726 44.99 15.06 20.28
CA GLY A 726 45.74 13.87 19.86
C GLY A 726 45.68 12.70 20.87
N GLN A 727 44.79 12.77 21.85
CA GLN A 727 44.58 11.71 22.84
C GLN A 727 43.51 10.71 22.37
N GLY A 728 43.82 9.43 22.42
CA GLY A 728 42.91 8.34 22.06
C GLY A 728 43.03 7.88 20.60
N SER A 729 42.12 7.00 20.17
CA SER A 729 42.17 6.37 18.84
C SER A 729 41.34 7.06 17.76
N HIS A 730 40.48 8.02 18.15
CA HIS A 730 39.64 8.76 17.23
C HIS A 730 40.44 9.81 16.45
N ARG A 731 40.08 10.06 15.20
CA ARG A 731 40.73 11.06 14.35
C ARG A 731 39.71 12.07 13.89
N LEU A 732 39.94 13.35 14.22
CA LEU A 732 39.18 14.44 13.63
C LEU A 732 39.57 14.60 12.16
N GLN A 733 38.62 15.03 11.35
CA GLN A 733 38.81 15.15 9.91
C GLN A 733 38.13 16.41 9.38
N SER A 734 38.64 16.93 8.26
CA SER A 734 37.96 17.99 7.52
C SER A 734 36.62 17.49 6.97
N LEU A 735 35.64 18.39 6.82
CA LEU A 735 34.36 18.04 6.21
C LEU A 735 34.57 17.51 4.78
N SER A 736 35.50 18.12 4.04
CA SER A 736 35.90 17.68 2.70
C SER A 736 36.45 16.25 2.69
N SER A 737 37.26 15.88 3.70
CA SER A 737 37.77 14.52 3.86
C SER A 737 36.62 13.56 4.14
N LEU A 738 35.68 13.91 5.02
CA LEU A 738 34.53 13.05 5.35
C LEU A 738 33.59 12.84 4.16
N GLN A 739 33.34 13.89 3.38
CA GLN A 739 32.52 13.82 2.17
C GLN A 739 33.17 12.97 1.07
N THR A 740 34.51 12.90 1.04
CA THR A 740 35.28 12.12 0.06
C THR A 740 35.72 10.75 0.57
N GLN A 741 35.61 10.47 1.87
CA GLN A 741 35.89 9.18 2.50
C GLN A 741 34.80 8.17 2.16
N LEU A 742 34.87 7.74 0.92
CA LEU A 742 34.15 6.63 0.37
C LEU A 742 34.92 5.36 0.70
N SER A 743 34.22 4.32 1.17
CA SER A 743 34.81 2.98 1.08
C SER A 743 35.13 2.69 -0.40
N PRO A 744 36.16 1.91 -0.76
CA PRO A 744 36.45 1.64 -2.18
C PRO A 744 35.23 1.14 -2.96
N ALA A 745 34.37 0.33 -2.33
CA ALA A 745 33.11 -0.12 -2.90
C ALA A 745 32.10 1.03 -3.11
N HIS A 746 31.92 1.89 -2.10
CA HIS A 746 31.05 3.06 -2.22
C HIS A 746 31.58 4.08 -3.22
N LEU A 747 32.91 4.23 -3.35
CA LEU A 747 33.52 5.17 -4.30
C LEU A 747 33.17 4.78 -5.73
N ILE A 748 33.28 3.48 -6.01
CA ILE A 748 32.89 2.89 -7.29
C ILE A 748 31.40 3.12 -7.53
N GLU A 749 30.55 2.87 -6.53
CA GLU A 749 29.11 3.06 -6.63
C GLU A 749 28.72 4.53 -6.85
N TRP A 750 29.36 5.45 -6.13
CA TRP A 750 29.12 6.88 -6.28
C TRP A 750 29.59 7.41 -7.63
N ARG A 751 30.81 7.06 -8.07
CA ARG A 751 31.30 7.42 -9.41
C ARG A 751 30.38 6.87 -10.49
N MET A 752 29.91 5.64 -10.32
CA MET A 752 28.88 5.06 -11.18
C MET A 752 27.61 5.91 -11.18
N GLN A 753 27.07 6.29 -10.02
CA GLN A 753 25.89 7.15 -9.93
C GLN A 753 26.09 8.50 -10.64
N GLN A 754 27.24 9.16 -10.47
CA GLN A 754 27.54 10.42 -11.16
C GLN A 754 27.57 10.23 -12.68
N LYS A 755 28.27 9.19 -13.16
CA LYS A 755 28.33 8.90 -14.59
C LYS A 755 27.01 8.46 -15.19
N CYS A 756 26.16 7.80 -14.40
CA CYS A 756 24.77 7.53 -14.78
C CYS A 756 23.97 8.83 -14.90
N ARG A 757 24.13 9.80 -13.99
CA ARG A 757 23.46 11.09 -14.09
C ARG A 757 23.92 11.88 -15.30
N GLU A 758 25.23 11.99 -15.53
CA GLU A 758 25.78 12.63 -16.73
C GLU A 758 25.21 11.99 -18.02
N LEU A 759 25.13 10.65 -18.06
CA LEU A 759 24.51 9.93 -19.18
C LEU A 759 23.03 10.30 -19.35
N LEU A 760 22.25 10.31 -18.26
CA LEU A 760 20.81 10.58 -18.29
C LEU A 760 20.49 12.06 -18.58
N GLU A 761 21.30 13.00 -18.09
CA GLU A 761 21.20 14.43 -18.38
C GLU A 761 21.47 14.74 -19.86
N SER A 762 22.33 13.93 -20.50
CA SER A 762 22.63 14.06 -21.92
C SER A 762 21.52 13.56 -22.87
N VAL A 763 20.45 12.96 -22.34
CA VAL A 763 19.36 12.37 -23.13
C VAL A 763 18.49 13.48 -23.75
N PRO A 764 18.26 13.47 -25.08
CA PRO A 764 17.38 14.42 -25.75
C PRO A 764 15.97 14.44 -25.12
N GLY A 765 15.46 15.62 -24.80
CA GLY A 765 14.18 15.80 -24.12
C GLY A 765 14.22 15.63 -22.60
N GLY A 766 15.40 15.39 -22.02
CA GLY A 766 15.62 15.31 -20.57
C GLY A 766 15.10 14.02 -19.92
N VAL A 767 15.75 13.63 -18.83
CA VAL A 767 15.31 12.56 -17.93
C VAL A 767 15.23 13.13 -16.52
N ASP A 768 14.03 13.08 -15.93
CA ASP A 768 13.86 13.34 -14.51
C ASP A 768 14.48 12.17 -13.74
N VAL A 769 15.41 12.47 -12.83
CA VAL A 769 16.06 11.47 -11.97
C VAL A 769 15.79 11.82 -10.52
N ARG A 770 15.30 10.85 -9.74
CA ARG A 770 15.23 10.96 -8.27
C ARG A 770 15.83 9.74 -7.61
N ARG A 771 16.28 9.90 -6.37
CA ARG A 771 16.77 8.77 -5.56
C ARG A 771 15.61 7.86 -5.20
N ALA A 772 15.89 6.56 -5.05
CA ALA A 772 14.93 5.65 -4.44
C ALA A 772 14.47 6.21 -3.08
N PRO A 773 13.19 6.09 -2.71
CA PRO A 773 12.67 6.61 -1.45
C PRO A 773 13.39 6.07 -0.19
N CYS A 774 14.10 4.96 -0.34
CA CYS A 774 14.83 4.29 0.73
C CYS A 774 15.96 3.43 0.14
N ALA A 775 17.18 3.50 0.71
CA ALA A 775 18.33 2.68 0.31
C ALA A 775 18.13 1.17 0.57
N ALA A 776 17.08 0.77 1.30
CA ALA A 776 16.69 -0.63 1.48
C ALA A 776 15.87 -1.17 0.30
N LEU A 777 15.41 -0.32 -0.62
CA LEU A 777 14.73 -0.81 -1.81
C LEU A 777 15.74 -1.52 -2.72
N PRO A 778 15.30 -2.51 -3.52
CA PRO A 778 16.17 -3.25 -4.40
C PRO A 778 16.43 -2.51 -5.73
N HIS A 779 16.49 -1.18 -5.68
CA HIS A 779 16.86 -0.26 -6.76
C HIS A 779 17.41 1.04 -6.14
N ASP A 780 18.24 1.77 -6.88
CA ASP A 780 18.99 2.90 -6.33
C ASP A 780 18.40 4.25 -6.75
N ILE A 781 17.85 4.33 -7.98
CA ILE A 781 17.23 5.53 -8.53
C ILE A 781 15.90 5.20 -9.22
N GLU A 782 15.07 6.23 -9.38
CA GLU A 782 13.88 6.20 -10.22
C GLU A 782 14.03 7.26 -11.32
N ILE A 783 13.63 6.92 -12.54
CA ILE A 783 13.76 7.78 -13.71
C ILE A 783 12.46 7.89 -14.51
N ARG A 784 12.30 9.00 -15.22
CA ARG A 784 11.19 9.23 -16.17
C ARG A 784 11.64 10.21 -17.25
N LEU A 785 11.11 10.11 -18.47
CA LEU A 785 11.36 11.13 -19.50
C LEU A 785 10.70 12.46 -19.09
N SER A 786 11.46 13.55 -19.09
CA SER A 786 10.93 14.88 -18.70
C SER A 786 9.87 15.37 -19.69
N THR A 787 9.96 14.93 -20.95
CA THR A 787 8.98 15.20 -22.01
C THR A 787 7.65 14.44 -21.86
N ASP A 788 7.58 13.42 -21.00
CA ASP A 788 6.34 12.66 -20.76
C ASP A 788 6.04 12.58 -19.24
N PRO A 789 5.40 13.62 -18.67
CA PRO A 789 5.07 13.63 -17.25
C PRO A 789 4.02 12.58 -16.85
N HIS A 790 3.37 11.92 -17.82
CA HIS A 790 2.41 10.85 -17.57
C HIS A 790 3.06 9.47 -17.50
N MET A 791 4.29 9.31 -18.00
CA MET A 791 5.08 8.10 -17.84
C MET A 791 5.27 7.78 -16.35
N GLU A 792 5.09 6.51 -15.97
CA GLU A 792 5.38 6.09 -14.59
C GLU A 792 6.88 6.10 -14.32
N TRP A 793 7.25 6.43 -13.07
CA TRP A 793 8.63 6.33 -12.59
C TRP A 793 9.14 4.90 -12.74
N GLN A 794 10.23 4.74 -13.50
CA GLN A 794 10.88 3.46 -13.72
C GLN A 794 12.00 3.28 -12.70
N ARG A 795 12.02 2.14 -12.02
CA ARG A 795 13.00 1.81 -10.98
C ARG A 795 14.26 1.25 -11.62
N VAL A 796 15.43 1.80 -11.29
CA VAL A 796 16.71 1.38 -11.87
C VAL A 796 17.65 0.91 -10.76
N GLN A 797 18.11 -0.33 -10.88
CA GLN A 797 19.21 -0.83 -10.08
C GLN A 797 20.52 -0.57 -10.82
N LEU A 798 21.45 0.08 -10.14
CA LEU A 798 22.81 0.34 -10.62
C LEU A 798 23.72 -0.78 -10.10
N LYS A 799 24.62 -1.27 -10.95
CA LYS A 799 25.66 -2.23 -10.56
C LYS A 799 26.99 -1.92 -11.21
N SER A 800 28.04 -1.98 -10.40
CA SER A 800 29.41 -2.04 -10.93
C SER A 800 29.74 -3.47 -11.35
N SER A 801 30.58 -3.58 -12.37
CA SER A 801 31.16 -4.84 -12.80
C SER A 801 32.61 -4.95 -12.29
N HIS A 802 33.17 -6.17 -12.27
CA HIS A 802 34.56 -6.43 -11.91
C HIS A 802 35.22 -7.35 -12.92
N TRP A 803 36.45 -7.02 -13.31
CA TRP A 803 37.29 -7.95 -14.06
C TRP A 803 37.72 -9.10 -13.17
N ASN A 804 37.52 -10.33 -13.64
CA ASN A 804 38.17 -11.51 -13.06
C ASN A 804 39.48 -11.75 -13.79
N ALA A 805 40.54 -12.04 -13.03
CA ALA A 805 41.84 -12.38 -13.60
C ALA A 805 41.69 -13.52 -14.65
N GLY A 806 42.26 -13.31 -15.83
CA GLY A 806 42.22 -14.28 -16.93
C GLY A 806 40.89 -14.41 -17.68
N ARG A 807 39.89 -13.56 -17.41
CA ARG A 807 38.61 -13.57 -18.15
C ARG A 807 38.40 -12.27 -18.92
N ARG A 808 37.96 -12.41 -20.18
CA ARG A 808 37.55 -11.28 -21.04
C ARG A 808 36.17 -10.71 -20.71
N LEU A 809 35.36 -11.43 -19.92
CA LEU A 809 34.04 -10.96 -19.48
C LEU A 809 34.14 -10.42 -18.05
N ALA A 810 33.47 -9.29 -17.82
CA ALA A 810 33.34 -8.71 -16.50
C ALA A 810 32.15 -9.32 -15.77
N ASP A 811 32.32 -9.65 -14.49
CA ASP A 811 31.24 -10.18 -13.67
C ASP A 811 30.48 -9.04 -12.98
N VAL A 812 29.16 -9.18 -12.97
CA VAL A 812 28.20 -8.24 -12.40
C VAL A 812 27.46 -8.96 -11.29
N PRO A 813 27.53 -8.49 -10.03
CA PRO A 813 26.73 -9.04 -8.96
C PRO A 813 25.23 -8.82 -9.22
N SER A 814 24.49 -9.89 -9.53
CA SER A 814 23.04 -9.86 -9.81
C SER A 814 22.22 -10.37 -8.63
N HIS A 815 22.59 -9.95 -7.42
CA HIS A 815 21.95 -10.39 -6.18
C HIS A 815 21.69 -9.25 -5.20
N LYS A 816 20.69 -9.46 -4.34
CA LYS A 816 20.37 -8.65 -3.17
C LYS A 816 20.71 -9.42 -1.89
N THR A 817 21.06 -8.69 -0.84
CA THR A 817 21.24 -9.29 0.50
C THR A 817 19.95 -9.11 1.31
N VAL A 818 19.19 -10.18 1.48
CA VAL A 818 17.97 -10.19 2.28
C VAL A 818 18.20 -11.08 3.49
N ASN A 819 18.04 -10.55 4.71
CA ASN A 819 18.24 -11.31 5.95
C ASN A 819 19.62 -12.00 6.02
N ARG A 820 20.68 -11.28 5.61
CA ARG A 820 22.07 -11.80 5.50
C ARG A 820 22.23 -12.99 4.54
N GLN A 821 21.21 -13.31 3.77
CA GLN A 821 21.30 -14.29 2.68
C GLN A 821 21.42 -13.54 1.37
N VAL A 822 22.45 -13.92 0.61
CA VAL A 822 22.60 -13.50 -0.78
C VAL A 822 21.56 -14.25 -1.60
N ARG A 823 20.70 -13.51 -2.29
CA ARG A 823 19.64 -14.05 -3.16
C ARG A 823 19.65 -13.32 -4.49
N ALA A 824 19.35 -14.01 -5.58
CA ALA A 824 19.15 -13.33 -6.85
C ALA A 824 18.03 -12.28 -6.71
N TYR A 825 18.10 -11.24 -7.52
CA TYR A 825 17.00 -10.28 -7.65
C TYR A 825 15.76 -10.97 -8.21
N GLU A 826 14.59 -10.50 -7.81
CA GLU A 826 13.27 -11.01 -8.20
C GLU A 826 12.62 -10.06 -9.22
N ASP A 827 11.67 -10.55 -10.02
CA ASP A 827 10.93 -9.78 -11.05
C ASP A 827 10.14 -8.55 -10.52
N GLY A 828 10.04 -8.40 -9.19
CA GLY A 828 9.41 -7.25 -8.55
C GLY A 828 10.39 -6.13 -8.15
N ASP A 829 11.69 -6.34 -8.26
CA ASP A 829 12.69 -5.51 -7.58
C ASP A 829 12.95 -4.16 -8.29
N PHE A 830 13.21 -4.19 -9.60
CA PHE A 830 13.53 -3.03 -10.42
C PHE A 830 13.06 -3.24 -11.87
N ASP A 831 12.93 -2.17 -12.65
CA ASP A 831 12.47 -2.18 -14.04
C ASP A 831 13.64 -2.21 -15.04
N PHE A 832 14.80 -1.66 -14.66
CA PHE A 832 16.03 -1.72 -15.44
C PHE A 832 17.26 -2.03 -14.57
N LEU A 833 18.22 -2.76 -15.14
CA LEU A 833 19.58 -2.90 -14.61
C LEU A 833 20.51 -2.03 -15.45
N LEU A 834 21.14 -1.05 -14.82
CA LEU A 834 22.21 -0.26 -15.42
C LEU A 834 23.55 -0.75 -14.88
N VAL A 835 24.43 -1.17 -15.78
CA VAL A 835 25.76 -1.66 -15.44
C VAL A 835 26.84 -0.82 -16.11
N THR A 836 27.86 -0.44 -15.35
CA THR A 836 29.02 0.28 -15.87
C THR A 836 30.22 -0.65 -16.01
N SER A 837 31.18 -0.23 -16.84
CA SER A 837 32.47 -0.91 -16.99
C SER A 837 33.18 -1.08 -15.64
N PRO A 838 34.03 -2.13 -15.51
CA PRO A 838 34.74 -2.36 -14.27
C PRO A 838 35.69 -1.22 -13.93
N GLN A 839 35.70 -0.86 -12.65
CA GLN A 839 36.56 0.20 -12.11
C GLN A 839 37.76 -0.36 -11.37
N ASN A 840 37.84 -1.68 -11.17
CA ASN A 840 39.05 -2.29 -10.67
C ASN A 840 40.10 -2.20 -11.78
N ASP A 841 41.18 -1.47 -11.52
CA ASP A 841 42.37 -1.53 -12.37
C ASP A 841 42.73 -3.01 -12.53
N VAL A 842 42.93 -3.44 -13.78
CA VAL A 842 43.38 -4.80 -14.09
C VAL A 842 44.53 -5.11 -13.16
N VAL A 843 44.31 -6.09 -12.28
CA VAL A 843 45.26 -6.47 -11.23
C VAL A 843 46.65 -6.55 -11.88
N LYS A 844 47.59 -5.72 -11.42
CA LYS A 844 48.99 -5.76 -11.82
C LYS A 844 49.45 -7.22 -11.71
N GLY A 845 49.62 -7.92 -12.84
CA GLY A 845 49.91 -9.36 -12.88
C GLY A 845 49.04 -10.22 -13.80
N ALA A 846 48.08 -9.65 -14.56
CA ALA A 846 47.48 -10.40 -15.67
C ALA A 846 48.57 -10.70 -16.74
N PRO A 847 48.64 -11.93 -17.29
CA PRO A 847 49.67 -12.30 -18.26
C PRO A 847 49.62 -11.37 -19.48
N GLU A 848 50.79 -10.90 -19.94
CA GLU A 848 50.99 -9.96 -21.05
C GLU A 848 50.40 -10.42 -22.39
N SER A 849 49.88 -11.65 -22.47
CA SER A 849 49.28 -12.26 -23.65
C SER A 849 47.79 -11.95 -23.86
N LEU A 850 47.19 -11.06 -23.06
CA LEU A 850 45.85 -10.54 -23.35
C LEU A 850 45.97 -9.33 -24.30
N PRO A 851 45.20 -9.25 -25.39
CA PRO A 851 45.35 -8.23 -26.45
C PRO A 851 45.07 -6.77 -26.00
N PHE A 852 44.82 -6.55 -24.70
CA PHE A 852 44.65 -5.22 -24.11
C PHE A 852 45.95 -4.58 -23.59
N SER A 853 47.02 -5.34 -23.32
CA SER A 853 48.31 -4.76 -22.92
C SER A 853 49.17 -4.34 -24.12
N GLN A 854 49.06 -5.02 -25.27
CA GLN A 854 49.93 -4.77 -26.43
C GLN A 854 49.66 -3.45 -27.17
N GLN A 855 48.51 -2.80 -26.97
CA GLN A 855 48.26 -1.47 -27.56
C GLN A 855 48.72 -0.30 -26.68
N ARG A 856 49.22 -0.55 -25.46
CA ARG A 856 49.64 0.52 -24.55
C ARG A 856 51.14 0.81 -24.55
N SER A 857 51.93 0.06 -25.29
CA SER A 857 53.40 0.12 -25.19
C SER A 857 54.12 0.79 -26.36
N GLN A 858 53.45 1.46 -27.31
CA GLN A 858 54.16 2.11 -28.43
C GLN A 858 53.78 3.55 -28.81
N SER A 859 52.92 4.25 -28.06
CA SER A 859 52.76 5.70 -28.29
C SER A 859 52.24 6.45 -27.05
N GLU A 860 53.05 6.54 -26.01
CA GLU A 860 52.85 7.52 -24.93
C GLU A 860 53.87 8.65 -25.10
N SER A 861 53.59 9.59 -26.00
CA SER A 861 53.95 10.99 -25.76
C SER A 861 52.85 11.58 -24.87
N ALA A 862 53.28 12.05 -23.70
CA ALA A 862 52.44 12.60 -22.66
C ALA A 862 51.58 13.76 -23.20
N SER A 863 50.30 13.49 -23.46
CA SER A 863 49.27 14.51 -23.39
C SER A 863 48.18 14.01 -22.46
N ASP A 864 47.80 14.89 -21.54
CA ASP A 864 46.85 14.73 -20.42
C ASP A 864 45.40 14.53 -20.90
N GLY A 865 45.24 13.90 -22.08
CA GLY A 865 43.99 13.79 -22.83
C GLY A 865 43.30 12.46 -22.60
N CYS A 866 42.18 12.52 -21.87
CA CYS A 866 41.10 11.53 -21.88
C CYS A 866 41.34 10.19 -21.16
N ASN A 867 41.36 10.22 -19.83
CA ASN A 867 40.93 9.08 -18.98
C ASN A 867 39.40 8.80 -19.09
N THR A 868 38.72 9.37 -20.09
CA THR A 868 37.26 9.27 -20.35
C THR A 868 36.87 7.91 -20.93
N ASP A 869 37.80 7.19 -21.55
CA ASP A 869 37.54 5.94 -22.27
C ASP A 869 37.06 4.81 -21.34
N ARG A 870 37.38 4.90 -20.04
CA ARG A 870 36.90 3.94 -19.03
C ARG A 870 35.39 3.91 -18.91
N TRP A 871 34.68 5.01 -19.16
CA TRP A 871 33.22 5.10 -19.03
C TRP A 871 32.50 5.02 -20.37
N ARG A 872 33.17 4.54 -21.42
CA ARG A 872 32.61 4.48 -22.76
C ARG A 872 31.41 3.54 -22.90
N HIS A 873 31.39 2.43 -22.15
CA HIS A 873 30.39 1.39 -22.32
C HIS A 873 29.46 1.26 -21.09
N PHE A 874 28.17 1.43 -21.31
CA PHE A 874 27.12 1.16 -20.34
C PHE A 874 26.22 0.04 -20.84
N TYR A 875 25.72 -0.80 -19.95
CA TYR A 875 24.60 -1.69 -20.26
C TYR A 875 23.34 -1.14 -19.62
N PHE A 876 22.28 -1.01 -20.41
CA PHE A 876 20.97 -0.60 -19.91
C PHE A 876 19.95 -1.68 -20.28
N ILE A 877 19.78 -2.64 -19.37
CA ILE A 877 19.10 -3.91 -19.65
C ILE A 877 17.70 -3.89 -19.02
N PRO A 878 16.61 -3.97 -19.82
CA PRO A 878 15.26 -4.06 -19.28
C PRO A 878 15.08 -5.34 -18.45
N LYS A 879 14.29 -5.23 -17.38
CA LYS A 879 13.94 -6.35 -16.49
C LYS A 879 13.50 -7.60 -17.25
N LYS A 880 12.62 -7.45 -18.24
CA LYS A 880 12.11 -8.54 -19.07
C LYS A 880 13.22 -9.37 -19.69
N VAL A 881 14.26 -8.72 -20.22
CA VAL A 881 15.42 -9.38 -20.82
C VAL A 881 16.20 -10.18 -19.76
N LEU A 882 16.36 -9.63 -18.56
CA LEU A 882 17.06 -10.32 -17.48
C LEU A 882 16.27 -11.55 -16.98
N VAL A 883 14.95 -11.48 -17.01
CA VAL A 883 14.07 -12.64 -16.74
C VAL A 883 14.24 -13.68 -17.84
N ASP A 884 14.20 -13.30 -19.11
CA ASP A 884 14.36 -14.19 -20.28
C ASP A 884 15.72 -14.89 -20.29
N GLU A 885 16.77 -14.19 -19.86
CA GLU A 885 18.13 -14.74 -19.76
C GLU A 885 18.36 -15.60 -18.51
N GLY A 886 17.34 -15.75 -17.64
CA GLY A 886 17.42 -16.49 -16.37
C GLY A 886 18.35 -15.85 -15.34
N VAL A 887 18.55 -14.53 -15.41
CA VAL A 887 19.38 -13.78 -14.46
C VAL A 887 18.58 -13.46 -13.21
N LEU A 888 17.34 -12.98 -13.36
CA LEU A 888 16.44 -12.72 -12.24
C LEU A 888 15.70 -14.00 -11.82
N ALA A 889 15.52 -14.17 -10.51
CA ALA A 889 14.61 -15.15 -9.96
C ALA A 889 13.19 -14.80 -10.39
N SER A 890 12.61 -15.66 -11.22
CA SER A 890 11.26 -15.52 -11.69
C SER A 890 10.56 -16.86 -11.60
N ALA A 891 9.32 -16.85 -11.14
CA ALA A 891 8.49 -18.05 -11.14
C ALA A 891 8.27 -18.60 -12.57
N GLN A 892 8.50 -17.78 -13.61
CA GLN A 892 8.27 -18.12 -15.02
C GLN A 892 9.45 -18.84 -15.69
N ASN A 893 10.69 -18.46 -15.35
CA ASN A 893 11.89 -18.95 -16.06
C ASN A 893 12.82 -19.73 -15.12
N ASP A 894 13.61 -19.05 -14.31
CA ASP A 894 14.49 -19.68 -13.30
C ASP A 894 14.04 -19.25 -11.89
N PRO A 895 13.48 -20.15 -11.07
CA PRO A 895 13.01 -19.80 -9.73
C PRO A 895 14.14 -19.46 -8.75
N LYS A 896 15.39 -19.80 -9.08
CA LYS A 896 16.56 -19.46 -8.26
C LYS A 896 17.24 -18.18 -8.76
N GLY A 897 17.14 -17.89 -10.05
CA GLY A 897 17.90 -16.84 -10.72
C GLY A 897 19.41 -17.08 -10.63
N ARG A 898 20.21 -16.10 -11.04
CA ARG A 898 21.67 -16.14 -10.95
C ARG A 898 22.19 -15.06 -10.03
N LEU A 899 23.24 -15.40 -9.27
CA LEU A 899 23.90 -14.45 -8.37
C LEU A 899 24.91 -13.55 -9.09
N THR A 900 25.33 -13.96 -10.29
CA THR A 900 26.27 -13.24 -11.14
C THR A 900 25.84 -13.26 -12.62
N LEU A 901 26.12 -12.16 -13.31
CA LEU A 901 25.92 -11.96 -14.74
C LEU A 901 27.27 -11.56 -15.36
N SER A 902 27.69 -12.20 -16.46
CA SER A 902 28.93 -11.84 -17.16
C SER A 902 28.63 -11.01 -18.41
N LEU A 903 29.27 -9.85 -18.54
CA LEU A 903 29.08 -8.88 -19.63
C LEU A 903 30.39 -8.57 -20.35
N ASP A 904 30.29 -8.20 -21.63
CA ASP A 904 31.44 -7.83 -22.47
C ASP A 904 31.56 -6.31 -22.63
N PHE A 905 32.59 -5.73 -22.03
CA PHE A 905 32.90 -4.30 -22.13
C PHE A 905 34.03 -4.00 -23.12
N SER A 906 34.49 -5.00 -23.90
CA SER A 906 35.56 -4.78 -24.88
C SER A 906 35.08 -3.96 -26.08
N PRO A 907 35.90 -3.04 -26.64
CA PRO A 907 35.51 -2.22 -27.79
C PRO A 907 35.12 -3.09 -28.99
N LEU A 908 35.95 -4.10 -29.28
CA LEU A 908 35.67 -5.11 -30.29
C LEU A 908 34.75 -6.17 -29.72
N PRO A 909 33.55 -6.41 -30.29
CA PRO A 909 32.61 -7.39 -29.76
C PRO A 909 33.23 -8.80 -29.71
N TYR A 910 32.94 -9.53 -28.63
CA TYR A 910 33.38 -10.91 -28.46
C TYR A 910 32.82 -11.84 -29.58
N THR A 911 33.72 -12.39 -30.41
CA THR A 911 33.42 -13.32 -31.50
C THR A 911 33.30 -14.79 -31.06
N GLY A 912 33.27 -15.08 -29.76
CA GLY A 912 33.09 -16.46 -29.29
C GLY A 912 31.74 -17.06 -29.69
N ARG A 913 31.56 -18.36 -29.43
CA ARG A 913 30.41 -19.18 -29.90
C ARG A 913 29.10 -18.38 -29.91
N GLN A 914 28.56 -18.17 -31.11
CA GLN A 914 27.23 -17.59 -31.32
C GLN A 914 26.23 -18.35 -30.42
N GLY A 915 25.50 -17.62 -29.57
CA GLY A 915 24.59 -18.21 -28.59
C GLY A 915 25.02 -18.09 -27.13
N ALA A 916 26.20 -17.55 -26.83
CA ALA A 916 26.54 -17.15 -25.46
C ALA A 916 25.64 -15.99 -24.97
N ARG A 917 25.23 -16.00 -23.69
CA ARG A 917 24.40 -14.94 -23.08
C ARG A 917 25.02 -13.56 -23.26
N ALA A 918 26.33 -13.43 -23.02
CA ALA A 918 27.05 -12.16 -23.16
C ALA A 918 26.86 -11.58 -24.57
N SER A 919 26.97 -12.41 -25.62
CA SER A 919 26.75 -12.00 -27.00
C SER A 919 25.32 -11.54 -27.26
N ARG A 920 24.29 -12.19 -26.68
CA ARG A 920 22.89 -11.75 -26.80
C ARG A 920 22.60 -10.43 -26.09
N LEU A 921 23.34 -10.13 -25.02
CA LEU A 921 23.17 -8.89 -24.25
C LEU A 921 23.89 -7.69 -24.85
N LEU A 922 24.82 -7.87 -25.81
CA LEU A 922 25.51 -6.78 -26.51
C LEU A 922 24.54 -5.77 -27.16
N LYS A 923 23.34 -6.20 -27.56
CA LYS A 923 22.30 -5.31 -28.09
C LYS A 923 21.70 -4.33 -27.05
N TRP A 924 22.07 -4.44 -25.78
CA TRP A 924 21.69 -3.51 -24.72
C TRP A 924 22.88 -2.67 -24.21
N ARG A 925 24.04 -2.82 -24.87
CA ARG A 925 25.22 -1.98 -24.64
C ARG A 925 25.06 -0.64 -25.36
N LEU A 926 25.32 0.43 -24.64
CA LEU A 926 25.40 1.82 -25.10
C LEU A 926 26.89 2.21 -25.16
N ASP A 927 27.33 2.71 -26.31
CA ASP A 927 28.66 3.30 -26.49
C ASP A 927 28.50 4.82 -26.47
N VAL A 928 28.87 5.46 -25.35
CA VAL A 928 28.65 6.89 -25.14
C VAL A 928 29.81 7.76 -25.65
N GLY A 929 30.92 7.14 -26.08
CA GLY A 929 32.13 7.85 -26.50
C GLY A 929 32.14 8.24 -27.98
N CYS A 930 31.51 7.43 -28.84
CA CYS A 930 31.63 7.60 -30.30
C CYS A 930 30.30 7.59 -31.07
N ASP A 931 29.19 7.19 -30.44
CA ASP A 931 27.90 7.07 -31.12
C ASP A 931 26.91 8.14 -30.62
N PRO A 932 26.69 9.25 -31.35
CA PRO A 932 25.66 10.22 -30.98
C PRO A 932 24.26 9.58 -30.91
N ARG A 933 24.02 8.45 -31.60
CA ARG A 933 22.76 7.70 -31.56
C ARG A 933 22.60 6.87 -30.29
N ALA A 934 23.63 6.71 -29.46
CA ALA A 934 23.52 6.00 -28.18
C ALA A 934 22.48 6.67 -27.27
N ARG A 935 22.37 8.00 -27.34
CA ARG A 935 21.40 8.79 -26.57
C ARG A 935 19.96 8.56 -27.07
N GLU A 936 19.74 8.58 -28.38
CA GLU A 936 18.45 8.23 -28.99
C GLU A 936 18.05 6.78 -28.70
N ARG A 937 19.04 5.87 -28.72
CA ARG A 937 18.83 4.47 -28.39
C ARG A 937 18.43 4.30 -26.94
N LEU A 938 18.99 5.08 -26.01
CA LEU A 938 18.55 5.11 -24.62
C LEU A 938 17.09 5.57 -24.50
N VAL A 939 16.67 6.64 -25.21
CA VAL A 939 15.26 7.05 -25.29
C VAL A 939 14.38 5.89 -25.79
N LYS A 940 14.78 5.21 -26.87
CA LYS A 940 14.05 4.04 -27.41
C LYS A 940 13.97 2.90 -26.39
N ILE A 941 15.03 2.65 -25.62
CA ILE A 941 15.03 1.62 -24.57
C ILE A 941 14.12 2.03 -23.41
N LEU A 942 14.14 3.30 -22.99
CA LEU A 942 13.28 3.83 -21.92
C LEU A 942 11.81 3.71 -22.31
N TYR A 943 11.42 4.15 -23.52
CA TYR A 943 10.07 3.95 -24.02
C TYR A 943 9.72 2.47 -24.13
N LYS A 944 10.61 1.62 -24.64
CA LYS A 944 10.34 0.18 -24.73
C LYS A 944 10.17 -0.48 -23.36
N GLY A 945 10.97 -0.12 -22.36
CA GLY A 945 10.85 -0.70 -21.02
C GLY A 945 9.70 -0.12 -20.20
N ALA A 946 9.42 1.18 -20.32
CA ALA A 946 8.20 1.81 -19.79
C ALA A 946 6.93 1.24 -20.43
N ARG A 947 7.02 0.81 -21.69
CA ARG A 947 5.93 0.12 -22.38
C ARG A 947 5.91 -1.39 -22.13
N CYS A 948 7.03 -1.99 -21.71
CA CYS A 948 7.01 -3.33 -21.12
C CYS A 948 6.34 -3.33 -19.73
N THR A 949 6.19 -2.17 -19.09
CA THR A 949 5.32 -1.96 -17.91
C THR A 949 3.92 -1.45 -18.30
N GLN A 950 3.75 -0.83 -19.48
CA GLN A 950 2.47 -0.36 -20.05
C GLN A 950 2.31 -0.72 -21.55
N ASP A 951 1.59 -1.78 -21.95
CA ASP A 951 1.42 -2.10 -23.38
C ASP A 951 0.79 -0.92 -24.18
N SER A 952 1.55 -0.40 -25.15
CA SER A 952 1.01 0.01 -26.44
C SER A 952 2.15 0.25 -27.46
N ASP A 953 2.19 -0.56 -28.51
CA ASP A 953 3.21 -0.51 -29.57
C ASP A 953 2.86 0.42 -30.76
N LEU A 954 1.72 1.12 -30.74
CA LEU A 954 1.20 1.81 -31.94
C LEU A 954 1.70 3.24 -32.18
N ARG A 955 2.55 3.83 -31.32
CA ARG A 955 2.97 5.25 -31.45
C ARG A 955 4.44 5.50 -31.77
N VAL A 956 5.28 4.47 -31.83
CA VAL A 956 6.73 4.70 -32.04
C VAL A 956 7.03 5.11 -33.48
N ASN A 957 6.37 4.53 -34.48
CA ASN A 957 6.61 4.91 -35.86
C ASN A 957 6.06 6.31 -36.20
N LEU A 958 4.95 6.73 -35.58
CA LEU A 958 4.38 8.06 -35.84
C LEU A 958 5.18 9.18 -35.17
N TYR A 959 5.70 8.96 -33.96
CA TYR A 959 6.45 9.98 -33.23
C TYR A 959 7.94 10.03 -33.61
N ILE A 960 8.52 8.91 -34.07
CA ILE A 960 9.88 8.90 -34.63
C ILE A 960 9.89 9.59 -36.00
N SER A 961 8.89 9.39 -36.86
CA SER A 961 8.76 10.16 -38.12
C SER A 961 8.43 11.65 -37.94
N LEU A 962 8.06 12.08 -36.72
CA LEU A 962 7.83 13.50 -36.39
C LEU A 962 9.05 14.16 -35.72
N LEU A 963 10.06 13.38 -35.30
CA LEU A 963 11.28 13.86 -34.64
C LEU A 963 12.54 13.67 -35.48
N SER A 964 12.54 12.74 -36.44
CA SER A 964 13.50 12.70 -37.57
C SER A 964 13.00 13.59 -38.70
#